data_AF-A0A8C6MT93-F1
#
_entry.id   AF-A0A8C6MT93-F1
#
_cell.length_a   1.000
_cell.length_b   1.000
_cell.length_c   1.000
_cell.angle_alpha   90.00
_cell.angle_beta   90.00
_cell.angle_gamma   90.00
#
_symmetry.space_group_name_H-M   'P 1'
#
loop_
_entity.id
_entity.type
_entity.pdbx_description
1 polymer ?
#
loop_
_entity_poly.entity_id
_entity_poly.type
_entity_poly.pdbx_seq_one_letter_code
_entity_poly.pdbx_strand_id
1 'polypeptide(L)'
;MEDRLQMDNGLIAQKIVSVHLKDPALKELGKASDEQVQGPPPGPEASPEAQTAQGVMEHAGQGDCKAAGEGPSPRRRGCAPESEPAADGDPGLSSTELCQLHLSICHECLELENSTIESVRCASAENIPDLPCDHSGVEGAAGELCPERKGKRVNISGKAPNILLYVGSGSEEALGRLQQVRSVLTDCVDTDSYTLYHLLEDSAMRDPWSDNCLLLVIASRDPIPKDIQHKFMAYLSQGGKVLGLSSPFTFGGFRVTRRDVLRNTVQNLVFSKADGTEVRLSVLSSGYIYEEGPSLGRLQGHLENEDKDKMIVHVPFGTLGGEAVLCQVHLELPPGASLVQTADDFNVLKSSNVRRHEVLKEILTALGLSCDAPQVPALTPLYLLLAAEETQDPFMQWLGRHTDPEGIIKSSKLSLQFVSSYTSEAEITPSSMPVVTDPEAFSSEHFSLETYRQNLQTTRLGKVILFAEVTSTTMSLLDGLMFEMPQEMGLIAIAVRQTQGKGRGPNAWLSPVGCALSTLLVFIPLRSQLGQRIPFVQHLMSLAVVEAVRSIPGYEDINLRVKWPNDIYYSDLMKIGGVLVNSTLMGETFYILIGCGFNVTNSNPTICINDLIEEHNKQHGAGLKPLRADCLIARAVTVLEKLIDTFQDQGPDGVLPLYYKYWVHSGQQVRLGSTEGPQASIVGLDDSGFLQVHQEDGRVVTVHPDGNSFDMLRNLIVPKRQ
;
A
#
# COMPACT_ATOMS: atom_id res chain seq x y z
N MET A 1 -5.10 24.80 -33.57
CA MET A 1 -3.77 25.44 -33.77
C MET A 1 -2.68 24.38 -33.84
N GLU A 2 -2.95 23.21 -33.24
CA GLU A 2 -2.16 21.99 -33.21
C GLU A 2 -1.54 21.62 -34.58
N ASP A 3 -2.33 21.62 -35.66
CA ASP A 3 -1.89 21.17 -37.00
C ASP A 3 -0.83 22.06 -37.68
N ARG A 4 -0.30 23.08 -36.97
CA ARG A 4 0.68 24.04 -37.48
C ARG A 4 1.90 24.22 -36.58
N LEU A 5 2.05 23.41 -35.53
CA LEU A 5 3.20 23.40 -34.63
C LEU A 5 3.91 22.05 -34.69
N GLN A 6 4.85 21.93 -35.62
CA GLN A 6 5.92 20.94 -35.55
C GLN A 6 7.04 21.51 -34.69
N MET A 7 7.60 20.69 -33.80
CA MET A 7 8.86 21.02 -33.11
C MET A 7 10.04 20.55 -33.97
N ASP A 8 11.22 21.16 -33.81
CA ASP A 8 12.39 20.93 -34.68
C ASP A 8 12.92 19.47 -34.62
N ASN A 9 12.52 18.70 -33.60
CA ASN A 9 12.79 17.27 -33.46
C ASN A 9 11.75 16.35 -34.12
N GLY A 10 10.81 16.90 -34.90
CA GLY A 10 9.78 16.17 -35.63
C GLY A 10 8.57 15.71 -34.80
N LEU A 11 8.51 16.05 -33.50
CA LEU A 11 7.34 15.77 -32.66
C LEU A 11 6.17 16.71 -33.00
N ILE A 12 4.96 16.16 -32.95
CA ILE A 12 3.69 16.86 -33.18
C ILE A 12 2.97 17.03 -31.85
N ALA A 13 2.54 18.25 -31.52
CA ALA A 13 1.84 18.54 -30.28
C ALA A 13 0.43 17.91 -30.27
N GLN A 14 0.19 16.93 -29.38
CA GLN A 14 -1.07 16.18 -29.34
C GLN A 14 -2.28 16.99 -28.82
N LYS A 15 -2.02 18.12 -28.12
CA LYS A 15 -3.05 19.03 -27.56
C LYS A 15 -2.41 20.39 -27.24
N ILE A 16 -3.09 21.49 -27.56
CA ILE A 16 -2.69 22.84 -27.11
C ILE A 16 -3.78 23.40 -26.18
N VAL A 17 -3.39 23.84 -24.99
CA VAL A 17 -4.31 24.42 -23.98
C VAL A 17 -3.98 25.90 -23.76
N SER A 18 -4.93 26.78 -24.06
CA SER A 18 -4.80 28.21 -23.82
C SER A 18 -5.06 28.54 -22.33
N VAL A 19 -4.00 28.86 -21.59
CA VAL A 19 -4.11 29.28 -20.18
C VAL A 19 -4.42 30.78 -20.11
N HIS A 20 -5.66 31.14 -19.75
CA HIS A 20 -6.00 32.52 -19.44
C HIS A 20 -5.50 32.90 -18.04
N LEU A 21 -4.29 33.46 -17.98
CA LEU A 21 -3.78 34.13 -16.78
C LEU A 21 -4.70 35.32 -16.43
N LYS A 22 -5.10 35.42 -15.17
CA LYS A 22 -5.91 36.55 -14.67
C LYS A 22 -4.99 37.71 -14.27
N ASP A 23 -5.40 38.94 -14.60
CA ASP A 23 -4.66 40.19 -14.41
C ASP A 23 -3.90 40.38 -13.07
N PRO A 24 -4.40 39.95 -11.89
CA PRO A 24 -3.69 40.18 -10.63
C PRO A 24 -2.25 39.64 -10.61
N ALA A 25 -1.99 38.49 -11.25
CA ALA A 25 -0.66 37.87 -11.23
C ALA A 25 0.42 38.71 -11.96
N LEU A 26 0.04 39.38 -13.05
CA LEU A 26 0.97 40.22 -13.82
C LEU A 26 1.35 41.51 -13.08
N LYS A 27 0.48 42.01 -12.20
CA LYS A 27 0.75 43.24 -11.41
C LYS A 27 1.61 43.00 -10.17
N GLU A 28 1.71 41.77 -9.68
CA GLU A 28 2.66 41.41 -8.62
C GLU A 28 4.06 41.20 -9.20
N LEU A 29 4.17 40.44 -10.30
CA LEU A 29 5.44 40.25 -11.03
C LEU A 29 6.06 41.58 -11.51
N GLY A 30 5.25 42.50 -12.03
CA GLY A 30 5.72 43.82 -12.48
C GLY A 30 6.10 44.82 -11.37
N LYS A 31 5.98 44.46 -10.09
CA LYS A 31 6.44 45.29 -8.95
C LYS A 31 7.73 44.80 -8.32
N ALA A 32 8.08 43.53 -8.50
CA ALA A 32 9.29 42.95 -7.93
C ALA A 32 10.59 43.40 -8.64
N SER A 33 10.48 44.12 -9.76
CA SER A 33 11.62 44.53 -10.60
C SER A 33 12.14 45.96 -10.40
N ASP A 34 11.38 46.85 -9.73
CA ASP A 34 11.64 48.30 -9.74
C ASP A 34 12.24 48.89 -8.44
N GLU A 35 12.38 48.11 -7.36
CA GLU A 35 12.94 48.58 -6.07
C GLU A 35 14.17 47.78 -5.61
N GLN A 36 15.35 48.08 -6.17
CA GLN A 36 16.57 48.50 -5.42
C GLN A 36 17.85 48.50 -6.27
N VAL A 37 18.18 49.65 -6.87
CA VAL A 37 19.58 50.03 -7.15
C VAL A 37 19.79 51.49 -6.76
N GLN A 38 20.07 51.74 -5.48
CA GLN A 38 20.52 53.06 -5.00
C GLN A 38 22.04 53.08 -4.90
N GLY A 39 22.69 53.81 -5.81
CA GLY A 39 24.11 54.16 -5.70
C GLY A 39 24.35 55.32 -4.72
N PRO A 40 25.60 55.52 -4.25
CA PRO A 40 25.96 56.62 -3.36
C PRO A 40 25.89 58.00 -4.05
N PRO A 41 25.72 59.10 -3.30
CA PRO A 41 25.47 60.43 -3.84
C PRO A 41 26.73 61.12 -4.42
N PRO A 42 26.57 62.11 -5.32
CA PRO A 42 27.68 62.79 -5.98
C PRO A 42 28.33 63.90 -5.12
N GLY A 43 29.64 64.10 -5.33
CA GLY A 43 30.39 65.29 -4.89
C GLY A 43 30.75 66.19 -6.08
N PRO A 44 30.94 67.51 -5.89
CA PRO A 44 31.17 68.46 -6.98
C PRO A 44 32.65 68.65 -7.38
N GLU A 45 32.84 68.99 -8.66
CA GLU A 45 33.91 69.77 -9.31
C GLU A 45 35.38 69.68 -8.80
N ALA A 46 36.26 69.09 -9.63
CA ALA A 46 37.55 69.69 -10.03
C ALA A 46 38.17 68.98 -11.26
N SER A 47 38.89 69.75 -12.09
CA SER A 47 39.84 69.29 -13.15
C SER A 47 41.24 69.84 -12.79
N PRO A 48 42.34 69.59 -13.54
CA PRO A 48 42.55 68.79 -14.77
C PRO A 48 43.81 67.87 -14.71
N GLU A 49 44.29 67.41 -15.89
CA GLU A 49 45.67 66.90 -16.17
C GLU A 49 46.12 65.56 -15.52
N ALA A 50 47.09 64.77 -16.03
CA ALA A 50 47.65 64.56 -17.39
C ALA A 50 48.54 63.27 -17.42
N GLN A 51 49.20 62.98 -18.56
CA GLN A 51 50.39 62.12 -18.76
C GLN A 51 50.27 60.57 -18.85
N THR A 52 50.24 60.08 -20.10
CA THR A 52 51.16 59.09 -20.73
C THR A 52 51.75 57.88 -19.97
N ALA A 53 51.45 56.67 -20.48
CA ALA A 53 52.41 55.66 -21.02
C ALA A 53 51.59 54.54 -21.73
N GLN A 54 51.59 54.33 -23.05
CA GLN A 54 52.65 53.79 -23.94
C GLN A 54 53.32 52.48 -23.45
N GLY A 55 52.98 51.37 -24.11
CA GLY A 55 53.67 50.07 -24.07
C GLY A 55 53.70 49.46 -25.48
N VAL A 56 54.87 48.99 -25.91
CA VAL A 56 55.28 48.79 -27.32
C VAL A 56 56.24 47.57 -27.34
N MET A 57 56.33 46.67 -28.32
CA MET A 57 56.14 46.81 -29.78
C MET A 57 55.39 45.64 -30.46
N GLU A 58 55.28 45.73 -31.78
CA GLU A 58 54.67 44.81 -32.75
C GLU A 58 55.52 43.56 -33.11
N HIS A 59 54.95 42.77 -34.05
CA HIS A 59 55.57 41.93 -35.11
C HIS A 59 55.49 40.39 -34.94
N ALA A 60 55.52 39.57 -35.99
CA ALA A 60 55.09 39.66 -37.41
C ALA A 60 55.41 38.31 -38.11
N GLY A 61 54.79 38.02 -39.27
CA GLY A 61 55.10 36.84 -40.11
C GLY A 61 54.15 35.65 -39.85
N GLN A 62 53.31 35.13 -40.76
CA GLN A 62 53.29 34.98 -42.24
C GLN A 62 54.05 33.73 -42.75
N GLY A 63 53.33 32.82 -43.43
CA GLY A 63 53.90 31.62 -44.06
C GLY A 63 52.87 30.68 -44.70
N ASP A 64 52.64 30.82 -46.02
CA ASP A 64 51.75 29.98 -46.85
C ASP A 64 52.48 28.83 -47.57
N CYS A 65 51.79 27.69 -47.78
CA CYS A 65 51.80 26.80 -48.98
C CYS A 65 50.86 25.58 -48.73
N LYS A 66 49.94 25.12 -49.63
CA LYS A 66 50.06 24.62 -51.03
C LYS A 66 50.85 23.29 -51.15
N ALA A 67 50.54 22.32 -52.03
CA ALA A 67 49.42 21.98 -52.94
C ALA A 67 49.76 20.62 -53.68
N ALA A 68 48.91 19.87 -54.40
CA ALA A 68 47.44 19.62 -54.45
C ALA A 68 47.14 18.47 -55.47
N GLY A 69 45.93 17.89 -55.49
CA GLY A 69 45.46 16.85 -56.47
C GLY A 69 45.24 15.45 -55.86
N GLU A 70 44.67 14.44 -56.55
CA GLU A 70 43.98 14.36 -57.85
C GLU A 70 43.11 13.07 -57.95
N GLY A 71 42.29 12.91 -59.00
CA GLY A 71 41.31 11.81 -59.20
C GLY A 71 41.78 10.61 -60.07
N PRO A 72 40.89 9.87 -60.79
CA PRO A 72 39.59 10.30 -61.35
C PRO A 72 38.37 9.35 -61.12
N SER A 73 37.21 9.72 -61.69
CA SER A 73 35.91 8.98 -61.66
C SER A 73 35.51 8.40 -63.03
N PRO A 74 34.34 7.73 -63.20
CA PRO A 74 33.21 8.47 -63.83
C PRO A 74 31.73 7.99 -63.60
N ARG A 75 30.78 8.95 -63.70
CA ARG A 75 29.39 8.83 -64.29
C ARG A 75 28.27 8.06 -63.51
N ARG A 76 26.97 8.46 -63.53
CA ARG A 76 26.25 9.67 -64.01
C ARG A 76 24.76 9.73 -63.53
N ARG A 77 24.16 10.94 -63.49
CA ARG A 77 22.72 11.31 -63.22
C ARG A 77 22.23 11.10 -61.77
N GLY A 78 21.50 12.01 -61.11
CA GLY A 78 21.36 13.47 -61.27
C GLY A 78 19.96 14.03 -61.55
N CYS A 79 19.36 14.75 -60.57
CA CYS A 79 18.49 15.92 -60.74
C CYS A 79 18.20 16.66 -59.40
N ALA A 80 18.19 18.00 -59.44
CA ALA A 80 17.75 19.01 -58.45
C ALA A 80 17.32 20.27 -59.30
N PRO A 81 17.15 21.53 -58.83
CA PRO A 81 17.34 22.20 -57.51
C PRO A 81 15.98 22.36 -56.76
N GLU A 82 15.54 23.37 -55.97
CA GLU A 82 15.84 24.81 -55.63
C GLU A 82 15.32 25.10 -54.19
N SER A 83 15.75 26.09 -53.38
CA SER A 83 16.90 27.04 -53.39
C SER A 83 17.22 27.53 -51.94
N GLU A 84 18.16 28.48 -51.80
CA GLU A 84 18.57 29.19 -50.56
C GLU A 84 17.87 30.58 -50.43
N PRO A 85 18.00 31.42 -49.35
CA PRO A 85 19.27 31.91 -48.76
C PRO A 85 19.33 32.01 -47.20
N ALA A 86 20.52 32.37 -46.67
CA ALA A 86 20.84 32.49 -45.23
C ALA A 86 20.85 33.95 -44.68
N ALA A 87 21.04 34.08 -43.35
CA ALA A 87 21.37 35.33 -42.64
C ALA A 87 22.20 35.06 -41.36
N ASP A 88 23.06 36.01 -40.97
CA ASP A 88 24.04 35.91 -39.86
C ASP A 88 23.47 36.19 -38.44
N GLY A 89 24.18 35.70 -37.41
CA GLY A 89 23.99 36.09 -36.00
C GLY A 89 24.81 35.28 -34.99
N ASP A 90 25.88 35.87 -34.43
CA ASP A 90 26.78 35.28 -33.40
C ASP A 90 26.34 35.71 -31.96
N PRO A 91 26.98 35.33 -30.83
CA PRO A 91 26.31 34.50 -29.83
C PRO A 91 26.07 35.20 -28.47
N GLY A 92 24.94 34.87 -27.82
CA GLY A 92 24.59 35.36 -26.47
C GLY A 92 24.54 34.25 -25.42
N LEU A 93 25.16 34.46 -24.26
CA LEU A 93 24.99 33.61 -23.08
C LEU A 93 23.70 33.98 -22.33
N SER A 94 22.86 32.99 -22.00
CA SER A 94 21.85 33.14 -20.94
C SER A 94 21.38 31.79 -20.37
N SER A 95 21.36 31.70 -19.03
CA SER A 95 20.47 30.86 -18.19
C SER A 95 20.16 29.41 -18.62
N THR A 96 20.68 28.45 -17.84
CA THR A 96 20.19 27.05 -17.80
C THR A 96 18.74 27.01 -17.31
N GLU A 97 17.78 26.77 -18.20
CA GLU A 97 16.37 26.63 -17.82
C GLU A 97 16.07 25.26 -17.18
N LEU A 98 15.33 25.27 -16.07
CA LEU A 98 14.90 24.07 -15.35
C LEU A 98 13.71 23.41 -16.06
N CYS A 99 13.99 22.55 -17.04
CA CYS A 99 12.99 21.67 -17.65
C CYS A 99 12.50 20.59 -16.67
N GLN A 100 11.57 20.95 -15.79
CA GLN A 100 10.82 20.00 -14.96
C GLN A 100 9.90 19.14 -15.83
N LEU A 101 10.38 17.99 -16.29
CA LEU A 101 9.56 16.96 -16.92
C LEU A 101 8.72 16.23 -15.86
N HIS A 102 7.73 16.94 -15.34
CA HIS A 102 6.76 16.42 -14.38
C HIS A 102 5.77 15.50 -15.10
N LEU A 103 6.03 14.18 -15.07
CA LEU A 103 4.98 13.19 -15.29
C LEU A 103 3.91 13.44 -14.22
N SER A 104 2.72 13.88 -14.65
CA SER A 104 1.79 14.58 -13.79
C SER A 104 0.93 13.62 -12.97
N ILE A 105 1.04 13.76 -11.64
CA ILE A 105 -0.02 13.35 -10.72
C ILE A 105 -1.22 14.25 -11.04
N CYS A 106 -2.32 13.68 -11.53
CA CYS A 106 -3.53 14.46 -11.78
C CYS A 106 -4.23 14.74 -10.44
N HIS A 107 -4.29 16.02 -10.04
CA HIS A 107 -4.75 16.40 -8.70
C HIS A 107 -6.22 16.88 -8.66
N GLU A 108 -6.93 16.84 -9.79
CA GLU A 108 -8.33 17.29 -9.94
C GLU A 108 -9.26 16.17 -10.46
N CYS A 109 -9.06 14.94 -9.98
CA CYS A 109 -9.98 13.81 -10.13
C CYS A 109 -10.39 13.30 -8.74
N LEU A 110 -11.17 14.12 -8.03
CA LEU A 110 -11.91 13.71 -6.82
C LEU A 110 -13.34 13.33 -7.23
N GLU A 111 -13.91 12.36 -6.50
CA GLU A 111 -15.20 11.69 -6.74
C GLU A 111 -15.21 10.65 -7.88
N LEU A 112 -15.68 9.43 -7.55
CA LEU A 112 -15.94 8.27 -8.44
C LEU A 112 -14.66 7.62 -9.05
N GLU A 113 -14.46 6.30 -9.16
CA GLU A 113 -15.33 5.11 -8.97
C GLU A 113 -14.61 3.93 -8.27
N ASN A 114 -15.36 2.88 -7.90
CA ASN A 114 -14.82 1.58 -7.46
C ASN A 114 -14.70 0.60 -8.66
N SER A 115 -13.50 0.10 -9.00
CA SER A 115 -13.34 -1.08 -9.89
C SER A 115 -11.94 -1.73 -9.84
N THR A 116 -11.69 -2.58 -8.82
CA THR A 116 -10.49 -3.46 -8.81
C THR A 116 -10.60 -4.80 -8.06
N ILE A 117 -11.71 -5.07 -7.35
CA ILE A 117 -11.83 -6.24 -6.45
C ILE A 117 -13.15 -7.02 -6.69
N GLU A 118 -13.50 -7.24 -7.95
CA GLU A 118 -14.36 -8.37 -8.34
C GLU A 118 -13.56 -9.70 -8.33
N SER A 119 -12.24 -9.59 -8.21
CA SER A 119 -11.19 -10.53 -8.65
C SER A 119 -10.94 -11.79 -7.84
N VAL A 120 -11.69 -11.99 -6.76
CA VAL A 120 -11.34 -12.97 -5.71
C VAL A 120 -12.47 -14.00 -5.52
N ARG A 121 -13.27 -14.24 -6.57
CA ARG A 121 -14.60 -14.88 -6.43
C ARG A 121 -14.79 -16.26 -7.09
N CYS A 122 -13.86 -16.75 -7.91
CA CYS A 122 -14.10 -17.94 -8.76
C CYS A 122 -12.96 -18.98 -8.73
N ALA A 123 -12.60 -19.50 -7.54
CA ALA A 123 -11.60 -20.56 -7.40
C ALA A 123 -11.91 -21.53 -6.23
N SER A 124 -13.10 -22.15 -6.22
CA SER A 124 -13.50 -23.14 -5.19
C SER A 124 -14.64 -24.07 -5.64
N ALA A 125 -14.42 -24.96 -6.63
CA ALA A 125 -15.31 -26.11 -6.87
C ALA A 125 -14.61 -27.22 -7.67
N GLU A 126 -14.68 -28.45 -7.16
CA GLU A 126 -14.66 -29.74 -7.89
C GLU A 126 -13.59 -29.97 -8.99
N ASN A 127 -12.48 -30.61 -8.63
CA ASN A 127 -12.18 -32.02 -9.00
C ASN A 127 -10.81 -32.49 -8.47
N ILE A 128 -10.81 -33.31 -7.42
CA ILE A 128 -9.66 -34.16 -7.02
C ILE A 128 -10.25 -35.53 -6.65
N PRO A 129 -9.74 -36.65 -7.19
CA PRO A 129 -10.30 -37.99 -6.94
C PRO A 129 -9.92 -38.54 -5.56
N ASP A 130 -10.83 -39.32 -4.96
CA ASP A 130 -10.61 -39.99 -3.68
C ASP A 130 -9.45 -41.01 -3.73
N LEU A 131 -8.68 -41.07 -2.64
CA LEU A 131 -7.73 -42.15 -2.34
C LEU A 131 -7.98 -42.67 -0.90
N PRO A 132 -7.73 -43.96 -0.64
CA PRO A 132 -8.46 -44.69 0.39
C PRO A 132 -7.94 -44.49 1.82
N CYS A 133 -8.87 -44.43 2.77
CA CYS A 133 -8.61 -44.70 4.18
C CYS A 133 -8.68 -46.21 4.44
N ASP A 134 -7.62 -46.78 5.01
CA ASP A 134 -7.65 -48.10 5.67
C ASP A 134 -7.31 -47.94 7.16
N HIS A 135 -8.11 -48.55 8.03
CA HIS A 135 -7.99 -48.44 9.49
C HIS A 135 -7.59 -49.78 10.13
N SER A 136 -6.35 -49.87 10.61
CA SER A 136 -5.93 -50.79 11.69
C SER A 136 -4.57 -50.36 12.26
N GLY A 137 -4.31 -50.28 13.57
CA GLY A 137 -5.17 -50.54 14.73
C GLY A 137 -4.47 -51.41 15.77
N VAL A 138 -3.88 -50.79 16.81
CA VAL A 138 -3.27 -51.46 17.98
C VAL A 138 -3.50 -50.61 19.23
N GLU A 139 -3.82 -51.25 20.35
CA GLU A 139 -4.01 -50.61 21.67
C GLU A 139 -2.69 -50.43 22.42
N GLY A 140 -2.59 -49.40 23.26
CA GLY A 140 -1.47 -49.22 24.20
C GLY A 140 -1.75 -48.09 25.20
N ALA A 141 -1.81 -48.40 26.49
CA ALA A 141 -2.35 -47.50 27.51
C ALA A 141 -1.30 -47.00 28.51
N ALA A 142 -1.25 -45.68 28.71
CA ALA A 142 -0.96 -44.97 29.97
C ALA A 142 -1.30 -43.49 29.77
N GLY A 143 -1.90 -42.82 30.76
CA GLY A 143 -2.34 -41.43 30.64
C GLY A 143 -1.66 -40.49 31.62
N GLU A 144 -1.37 -39.27 31.17
CA GLU A 144 -1.12 -38.08 32.01
C GLU A 144 -1.94 -36.90 31.48
N LEU A 145 -2.13 -35.87 32.33
CA LEU A 145 -3.24 -34.92 32.18
C LEU A 145 -3.00 -33.86 31.09
N CYS A 146 -3.91 -33.78 30.12
CA CYS A 146 -4.08 -32.59 29.28
C CYS A 146 -5.21 -31.70 29.82
N PRO A 147 -4.99 -30.38 29.99
CA PRO A 147 -6.07 -29.44 30.29
C PRO A 147 -6.96 -29.23 29.05
N GLU A 148 -8.26 -29.00 29.27
CA GLU A 148 -9.26 -28.88 28.21
C GLU A 148 -9.00 -27.67 27.29
N ARG A 149 -8.40 -27.92 26.11
CA ARG A 149 -8.45 -26.96 25.00
C ARG A 149 -9.89 -26.86 24.49
N LYS A 150 -10.62 -25.82 24.90
CA LYS A 150 -11.82 -25.38 24.19
C LYS A 150 -11.50 -25.26 22.70
N GLY A 151 -12.29 -25.94 21.87
CA GLY A 151 -12.06 -26.01 20.43
C GLY A 151 -12.23 -24.66 19.75
N LYS A 152 -11.13 -23.90 19.59
CA LYS A 152 -11.06 -22.87 18.54
C LYS A 152 -11.10 -23.59 17.19
N ARG A 153 -11.98 -23.16 16.28
CA ARG A 153 -11.81 -23.43 14.84
C ARG A 153 -10.40 -22.95 14.44
N VAL A 154 -9.55 -23.86 13.98
CA VAL A 154 -8.30 -23.48 13.30
C VAL A 154 -8.69 -22.97 11.92
N ASN A 155 -8.23 -21.78 11.51
CA ASN A 155 -8.59 -21.23 10.21
C ASN A 155 -7.81 -21.93 9.10
N ILE A 156 -8.47 -22.85 8.39
CA ILE A 156 -7.88 -23.64 7.31
C ILE A 156 -7.61 -22.79 6.05
N SER A 157 -8.14 -21.56 5.97
CA SER A 157 -8.14 -20.74 4.75
C SER A 157 -7.04 -19.66 4.63
N GLY A 158 -6.20 -19.48 5.66
CA GLY A 158 -5.04 -18.57 5.62
C GLY A 158 -5.33 -17.07 5.47
N LYS A 159 -6.60 -16.65 5.57
CA LYS A 159 -7.03 -15.25 5.46
C LYS A 159 -7.26 -14.63 6.84
N ALA A 160 -7.23 -13.30 6.92
CA ALA A 160 -7.76 -12.57 8.06
C ALA A 160 -9.21 -13.02 8.35
N PRO A 161 -9.61 -13.22 9.61
CA PRO A 161 -10.99 -13.56 9.94
C PRO A 161 -11.95 -12.44 9.51
N ASN A 162 -12.88 -12.75 8.59
CA ASN A 162 -13.80 -11.75 8.04
C ASN A 162 -14.91 -11.40 9.02
N ILE A 163 -15.21 -10.10 9.14
CA ILE A 163 -16.48 -9.59 9.63
C ILE A 163 -17.34 -9.28 8.40
N LEU A 164 -18.38 -10.09 8.15
CA LEU A 164 -19.27 -9.94 7.01
C LEU A 164 -20.48 -9.09 7.39
N LEU A 165 -20.75 -8.02 6.66
CA LEU A 165 -21.87 -7.11 6.87
C LEU A 165 -22.95 -7.38 5.82
N TYR A 166 -24.16 -7.77 6.22
CA TYR A 166 -25.31 -7.94 5.32
C TYR A 166 -26.38 -6.88 5.63
N VAL A 167 -26.74 -6.07 4.64
CA VAL A 167 -27.73 -4.96 4.76
C VAL A 167 -29.00 -5.17 3.92
N GLY A 168 -29.10 -6.28 3.18
CA GLY A 168 -30.18 -6.54 2.23
C GLY A 168 -29.88 -6.03 0.82
N SER A 169 -30.93 -5.88 0.00
CA SER A 169 -30.82 -5.45 -1.40
C SER A 169 -30.11 -4.09 -1.56
N GLY A 170 -29.38 -3.91 -2.66
CA GLY A 170 -28.42 -2.81 -2.88
C GLY A 170 -29.01 -1.43 -3.18
N SER A 171 -30.01 -0.99 -2.41
CA SER A 171 -30.54 0.38 -2.47
C SER A 171 -29.56 1.40 -1.87
N GLU A 172 -29.74 2.69 -2.19
CA GLU A 172 -28.94 3.77 -1.61
C GLU A 172 -29.09 3.84 -0.07
N GLU A 173 -30.28 3.55 0.46
CA GLU A 173 -30.50 3.44 1.92
C GLU A 173 -29.68 2.31 2.55
N ALA A 174 -29.61 1.14 1.88
CA ALA A 174 -28.81 0.02 2.36
C ALA A 174 -27.31 0.33 2.29
N LEU A 175 -26.85 1.02 1.24
CA LEU A 175 -25.46 1.44 1.10
C LEU A 175 -25.05 2.50 2.15
N GLY A 176 -25.92 3.47 2.44
CA GLY A 176 -25.70 4.43 3.53
C GLY A 176 -25.67 3.76 4.91
N ARG A 177 -26.55 2.77 5.14
CA ARG A 177 -26.57 1.97 6.37
C ARG A 177 -25.33 1.08 6.51
N LEU A 178 -24.79 0.53 5.42
CA LEU A 178 -23.53 -0.20 5.40
C LEU A 178 -22.36 0.69 5.84
N GLN A 179 -22.28 1.93 5.33
CA GLN A 179 -21.22 2.87 5.72
C GLN A 179 -21.29 3.21 7.21
N GLN A 180 -22.49 3.46 7.76
CA GLN A 180 -22.72 3.73 9.19
C GLN A 180 -22.26 2.55 10.07
N VAL A 181 -22.75 1.34 9.77
CA VAL A 181 -22.37 0.10 10.49
C VAL A 181 -20.86 -0.13 10.41
N ARG A 182 -20.26 0.05 9.22
CA ARG A 182 -18.82 -0.13 9.02
C ARG A 182 -18.01 0.86 9.85
N SER A 183 -18.38 2.14 9.89
CA SER A 183 -17.67 3.16 10.69
C SER A 183 -17.64 2.77 12.17
N VAL A 184 -18.82 2.57 12.78
CA VAL A 184 -18.91 2.28 14.22
C VAL A 184 -18.22 0.96 14.60
N LEU A 185 -18.24 -0.05 13.72
CA LEU A 185 -17.47 -1.28 13.96
C LEU A 185 -15.95 -1.07 13.80
N THR A 186 -15.51 -0.21 12.89
CA THR A 186 -14.09 0.17 12.70
C THR A 186 -13.54 0.88 13.95
N ASP A 187 -14.38 1.68 14.62
CA ASP A 187 -14.05 2.31 15.91
C ASP A 187 -14.08 1.32 17.10
N CYS A 188 -14.70 0.14 16.92
CA CYS A 188 -14.90 -0.85 17.99
C CYS A 188 -13.93 -2.03 17.98
N VAL A 189 -13.46 -2.50 16.81
CA VAL A 189 -12.58 -3.68 16.69
C VAL A 189 -11.17 -3.30 16.23
N ASP A 190 -10.19 -4.17 16.51
CA ASP A 190 -8.85 -3.98 15.99
C ASP A 190 -8.78 -4.14 14.45
N THR A 191 -8.47 -3.05 13.75
CA THR A 191 -8.39 -3.01 12.28
C THR A 191 -7.09 -3.58 11.72
N ASP A 192 -6.05 -3.76 12.53
CA ASP A 192 -4.86 -4.54 12.14
C ASP A 192 -5.16 -6.06 12.16
N SER A 193 -6.17 -6.51 12.93
CA SER A 193 -6.56 -7.93 13.07
C SER A 193 -7.78 -8.37 12.26
N TYR A 194 -8.75 -7.49 11.98
CA TYR A 194 -10.04 -7.87 11.36
C TYR A 194 -10.36 -7.08 10.09
N THR A 195 -10.90 -7.74 9.07
CA THR A 195 -11.35 -7.09 7.83
C THR A 195 -12.87 -7.09 7.69
N LEU A 196 -13.45 -5.90 7.49
CA LEU A 196 -14.89 -5.69 7.33
C LEU A 196 -15.28 -5.68 5.84
N TYR A 197 -16.13 -6.64 5.44
CA TYR A 197 -16.58 -6.82 4.05
C TYR A 197 -18.11 -6.76 3.92
N HIS A 198 -18.59 -6.28 2.77
CA HIS A 198 -20.02 -6.29 2.43
C HIS A 198 -20.42 -7.64 1.81
N LEU A 199 -21.35 -8.35 2.44
CA LEU A 199 -21.96 -9.56 1.91
C LEU A 199 -23.22 -9.21 1.09
N LEU A 200 -23.03 -9.04 -0.21
CA LEU A 200 -24.13 -8.88 -1.18
C LEU A 200 -25.02 -10.14 -1.24
N GLU A 201 -26.29 -9.97 -1.58
CA GLU A 201 -27.30 -11.05 -1.59
C GLU A 201 -26.89 -12.24 -2.49
N ASP A 202 -26.47 -11.97 -3.74
CA ASP A 202 -25.92 -12.98 -4.65
C ASP A 202 -24.72 -13.74 -4.07
N SER A 203 -24.00 -13.12 -3.13
CA SER A 203 -22.82 -13.72 -2.49
C SER A 203 -23.17 -14.47 -1.21
N ALA A 204 -24.24 -14.09 -0.50
CA ALA A 204 -24.80 -14.92 0.58
C ALA A 204 -25.36 -16.25 0.05
N MET A 205 -25.80 -16.28 -1.21
CA MET A 205 -26.29 -17.49 -1.89
C MET A 205 -25.17 -18.42 -2.42
N ARG A 206 -23.93 -17.94 -2.56
CA ARG A 206 -22.79 -18.69 -3.12
C ARG A 206 -21.77 -19.06 -2.05
N ASP A 207 -21.50 -20.35 -1.88
CA ASP A 207 -20.39 -20.83 -1.04
C ASP A 207 -19.03 -20.37 -1.60
N PRO A 208 -17.94 -20.26 -0.80
CA PRO A 208 -17.80 -20.67 0.60
C PRO A 208 -17.63 -19.47 1.58
N TRP A 209 -18.56 -18.50 1.58
CA TRP A 209 -18.43 -17.32 2.47
C TRP A 209 -18.38 -17.66 3.96
N SER A 210 -19.00 -18.77 4.36
CA SER A 210 -19.07 -19.29 5.74
C SER A 210 -17.72 -19.62 6.36
N ASP A 211 -16.74 -19.97 5.53
CA ASP A 211 -15.58 -20.76 5.98
C ASP A 211 -14.46 -19.87 6.53
N ASN A 212 -14.42 -18.61 6.09
CA ASN A 212 -13.58 -17.55 6.65
C ASN A 212 -14.40 -16.45 7.37
N CYS A 213 -15.69 -16.68 7.62
CA CYS A 213 -16.53 -15.75 8.39
C CYS A 213 -16.35 -15.99 9.90
N LEU A 214 -15.74 -15.04 10.61
CA LEU A 214 -15.69 -15.05 12.07
C LEU A 214 -16.98 -14.49 12.67
N LEU A 215 -17.53 -13.44 12.07
CA LEU A 215 -18.78 -12.81 12.51
C LEU A 215 -19.60 -12.32 11.32
N LEU A 216 -20.85 -12.76 11.24
CA LEU A 216 -21.85 -12.24 10.30
C LEU A 216 -22.73 -11.19 11.01
N VAL A 217 -22.55 -9.92 10.65
CA VAL A 217 -23.38 -8.80 11.11
C VAL A 217 -24.56 -8.63 10.15
N ILE A 218 -25.78 -8.73 10.68
CA ILE A 218 -27.03 -8.64 9.91
C ILE A 218 -27.75 -7.35 10.29
N ALA A 219 -27.71 -6.35 9.41
CA ALA A 219 -28.27 -5.01 9.62
C ALA A 219 -29.33 -4.62 8.57
N SER A 220 -29.95 -5.58 7.88
CA SER A 220 -31.06 -5.29 6.96
C SER A 220 -32.29 -4.74 7.69
N ARG A 221 -33.00 -3.79 7.07
CA ARG A 221 -34.32 -3.33 7.52
C ARG A 221 -35.45 -4.23 7.00
N ASP A 222 -35.25 -4.83 5.83
CA ASP A 222 -36.26 -5.61 5.13
C ASP A 222 -36.21 -7.10 5.54
N PRO A 223 -37.32 -7.85 5.38
CA PRO A 223 -37.33 -9.28 5.63
C PRO A 223 -36.34 -10.02 4.72
N ILE A 224 -35.43 -10.77 5.33
CA ILE A 224 -34.38 -11.50 4.61
C ILE A 224 -35.01 -12.63 3.77
N PRO A 225 -34.61 -12.79 2.48
CA PRO A 225 -35.06 -13.91 1.66
C PRO A 225 -34.83 -15.27 2.34
N LYS A 226 -35.81 -16.17 2.25
CA LYS A 226 -35.81 -17.45 3.00
C LYS A 226 -34.58 -18.32 2.70
N ASP A 227 -34.08 -18.26 1.48
CA ASP A 227 -32.94 -19.07 1.02
C ASP A 227 -31.62 -18.53 1.61
N ILE A 228 -31.47 -17.20 1.70
CA ILE A 228 -30.38 -16.53 2.43
C ILE A 228 -30.49 -16.82 3.93
N GLN A 229 -31.70 -16.75 4.50
CA GLN A 229 -31.94 -17.12 5.91
C GLN A 229 -31.50 -18.57 6.18
N HIS A 230 -31.78 -19.51 5.26
CA HIS A 230 -31.33 -20.90 5.37
C HIS A 230 -29.79 -21.01 5.38
N LYS A 231 -29.09 -20.30 4.49
CA LYS A 231 -27.62 -20.23 4.48
C LYS A 231 -27.05 -19.65 5.80
N PHE A 232 -27.68 -18.61 6.36
CA PHE A 232 -27.27 -18.05 7.66
C PHE A 232 -27.49 -19.02 8.82
N MET A 233 -28.60 -19.78 8.82
CA MET A 233 -28.83 -20.83 9.81
C MET A 233 -27.88 -22.03 9.66
N ALA A 234 -27.47 -22.36 8.43
CA ALA A 234 -26.46 -23.40 8.18
C ALA A 234 -25.09 -22.99 8.77
N TYR A 235 -24.64 -21.75 8.53
CA TYR A 235 -23.42 -21.20 9.13
C TYR A 235 -23.47 -21.23 10.68
N LEU A 236 -24.57 -20.80 11.29
CA LEU A 236 -24.78 -20.92 12.75
C LEU A 236 -24.70 -22.38 13.22
N SER A 237 -25.31 -23.33 12.50
CA SER A 237 -25.33 -24.75 12.89
C SER A 237 -23.94 -25.39 13.00
N GLN A 238 -22.96 -24.89 12.24
CA GLN A 238 -21.58 -25.37 12.20
C GLN A 238 -20.67 -24.71 13.26
N GLY A 239 -21.20 -23.86 14.15
CA GLY A 239 -20.39 -23.07 15.10
C GLY A 239 -20.02 -21.67 14.62
N GLY A 240 -20.73 -21.14 13.61
CA GLY A 240 -20.61 -19.73 13.19
C GLY A 240 -21.21 -18.74 14.20
N LYS A 241 -20.90 -17.45 14.05
CA LYS A 241 -21.34 -16.39 14.96
C LYS A 241 -22.04 -15.23 14.26
N VAL A 242 -23.12 -14.72 14.86
CA VAL A 242 -23.99 -13.70 14.25
C VAL A 242 -24.26 -12.51 15.17
N LEU A 243 -24.34 -11.30 14.61
CA LEU A 243 -24.76 -10.08 15.30
C LEU A 243 -25.91 -9.40 14.53
N GLY A 244 -27.13 -9.45 15.05
CA GLY A 244 -28.28 -8.73 14.47
C GLY A 244 -28.36 -7.30 14.98
N LEU A 245 -28.34 -6.30 14.08
CA LEU A 245 -28.41 -4.86 14.40
C LEU A 245 -29.68 -4.23 13.82
N SER A 246 -30.73 -4.16 14.65
CA SER A 246 -32.06 -3.66 14.31
C SER A 246 -32.58 -4.24 12.99
N SER A 247 -32.68 -5.57 12.97
CA SER A 247 -32.98 -6.41 11.82
C SER A 247 -34.12 -7.40 12.15
N PRO A 248 -35.00 -7.73 11.19
CA PRO A 248 -36.09 -8.69 11.41
C PRO A 248 -35.63 -10.17 11.48
N PHE A 249 -34.32 -10.45 11.42
CA PHE A 249 -33.76 -11.80 11.52
C PHE A 249 -33.96 -12.41 12.92
N THR A 250 -34.73 -13.50 13.01
CA THR A 250 -34.87 -14.31 14.23
C THR A 250 -34.72 -15.80 13.95
N PHE A 251 -34.45 -16.57 15.02
CA PHE A 251 -34.44 -18.03 15.03
C PHE A 251 -34.65 -18.54 16.49
N GLY A 252 -34.61 -19.85 16.70
CA GLY A 252 -34.57 -20.43 18.06
C GLY A 252 -35.87 -20.33 18.86
N GLY A 253 -37.00 -20.12 18.18
CA GLY A 253 -38.32 -19.94 18.80
C GLY A 253 -38.69 -18.49 19.11
N PHE A 254 -37.72 -17.57 19.12
CA PHE A 254 -37.95 -16.15 19.37
C PHE A 254 -38.81 -15.51 18.26
N ARG A 255 -39.91 -14.89 18.66
CA ARG A 255 -40.78 -14.10 17.79
C ARG A 255 -40.44 -12.63 17.95
N VAL A 256 -40.33 -11.91 16.84
CA VAL A 256 -40.32 -10.44 16.85
C VAL A 256 -41.74 -9.95 16.71
N THR A 257 -42.19 -9.12 17.65
CA THR A 257 -43.46 -8.39 17.56
C THR A 257 -43.21 -6.90 17.41
N ARG A 258 -44.15 -6.22 16.74
CA ARG A 258 -44.03 -4.81 16.37
C ARG A 258 -44.82 -3.96 17.37
N ARG A 259 -44.12 -3.10 18.10
CA ARG A 259 -44.69 -2.06 18.97
C ARG A 259 -44.43 -0.71 18.31
N ASP A 260 -45.31 -0.30 17.38
CA ASP A 260 -45.15 0.95 16.61
C ASP A 260 -44.94 2.20 17.48
N VAL A 261 -45.48 2.21 18.70
CA VAL A 261 -45.28 3.27 19.70
C VAL A 261 -43.79 3.48 20.07
N LEU A 262 -42.96 2.43 19.98
CA LEU A 262 -41.53 2.50 20.29
C LEU A 262 -40.68 2.92 19.08
N ARG A 263 -41.23 2.92 17.86
CA ARG A 263 -40.46 3.06 16.62
C ARG A 263 -39.81 4.44 16.49
N ASN A 264 -38.49 4.47 16.34
CA ASN A 264 -37.67 5.69 16.28
C ASN A 264 -37.81 6.59 17.53
N THR A 265 -38.18 6.02 18.68
CA THR A 265 -38.20 6.76 19.96
C THR A 265 -36.93 6.47 20.77
N VAL A 266 -36.47 7.44 21.56
CA VAL A 266 -35.41 7.21 22.54
C VAL A 266 -36.00 6.53 23.78
N GLN A 267 -35.36 5.45 24.20
CA GLN A 267 -35.80 4.60 25.32
C GLN A 267 -34.62 4.32 26.24
N ASN A 268 -34.89 4.17 27.54
CA ASN A 268 -33.88 3.70 28.50
C ASN A 268 -33.77 2.17 28.45
N LEU A 269 -32.54 1.69 28.30
CA LEU A 269 -32.17 0.29 28.25
C LEU A 269 -31.29 -0.05 29.46
N VAL A 270 -31.57 -1.18 30.09
CA VAL A 270 -30.71 -1.84 31.07
C VAL A 270 -30.10 -3.07 30.42
N PHE A 271 -28.78 -3.06 30.24
CA PHE A 271 -28.01 -4.14 29.64
C PHE A 271 -27.18 -4.87 30.70
N SER A 272 -27.39 -6.19 30.85
CA SER A 272 -26.59 -7.04 31.74
C SER A 272 -25.39 -7.61 30.98
N LYS A 273 -24.19 -7.31 31.45
CA LYS A 273 -22.91 -7.87 31.00
C LYS A 273 -22.75 -9.34 31.42
N ALA A 274 -21.76 -10.02 30.83
CA ALA A 274 -21.52 -11.44 31.06
C ALA A 274 -20.94 -11.78 32.45
N ASP A 275 -20.49 -10.78 33.21
CA ASP A 275 -20.09 -10.84 34.61
C ASP A 275 -21.25 -10.56 35.60
N GLY A 276 -22.41 -10.12 35.10
CA GLY A 276 -23.58 -9.73 35.89
C GLY A 276 -23.71 -8.23 36.14
N THR A 277 -22.78 -7.38 35.68
CA THR A 277 -22.86 -5.92 35.85
C THR A 277 -23.92 -5.29 34.94
N GLU A 278 -24.75 -4.38 35.46
CA GLU A 278 -25.72 -3.63 34.67
C GLU A 278 -25.15 -2.31 34.14
N VAL A 279 -25.25 -2.08 32.83
CA VAL A 279 -25.04 -0.76 32.19
C VAL A 279 -26.41 -0.15 31.87
N ARG A 280 -26.63 1.11 32.27
CA ARG A 280 -27.83 1.88 31.91
C ARG A 280 -27.53 2.97 30.90
N LEU A 281 -28.25 2.93 29.79
CA LEU A 281 -28.00 3.73 28.61
C LEU A 281 -29.31 4.07 27.89
N SER A 282 -29.35 5.23 27.24
CA SER A 282 -30.47 5.65 26.40
C SER A 282 -30.14 5.35 24.94
N VAL A 283 -31.08 4.72 24.23
CA VAL A 283 -30.91 4.14 22.89
C VAL A 283 -32.12 4.44 22.02
N LEU A 284 -31.94 4.50 20.70
CA LEU A 284 -33.04 4.63 19.75
C LEU A 284 -33.63 3.23 19.47
N SER A 285 -34.93 3.05 19.65
CA SER A 285 -35.61 1.77 19.39
C SER A 285 -36.06 1.64 17.93
N SER A 286 -35.91 0.44 17.36
CA SER A 286 -36.38 0.10 16.01
C SER A 286 -37.91 -0.05 15.90
N GLY A 287 -38.62 -0.15 17.02
CA GLY A 287 -40.06 -0.44 17.07
C GLY A 287 -40.43 -1.93 17.19
N TYR A 288 -39.45 -2.79 17.47
CA TYR A 288 -39.62 -4.24 17.61
C TYR A 288 -39.11 -4.76 18.96
N ILE A 289 -39.73 -5.82 19.49
CA ILE A 289 -39.34 -6.51 20.74
C ILE A 289 -39.24 -8.02 20.52
N TYR A 290 -38.56 -8.75 21.43
CA TYR A 290 -38.47 -10.21 21.42
C TYR A 290 -39.43 -10.90 22.41
N GLU A 291 -40.32 -11.73 21.90
CA GLU A 291 -41.26 -12.57 22.66
C GLU A 291 -40.90 -14.06 22.60
N GLU A 292 -40.95 -14.71 23.77
CA GLU A 292 -40.65 -16.13 24.07
C GLU A 292 -39.28 -16.69 23.60
N GLY A 293 -38.77 -17.72 24.28
CA GLY A 293 -37.50 -18.35 23.90
C GLY A 293 -37.03 -19.42 24.92
N PRO A 294 -36.54 -20.60 24.50
CA PRO A 294 -36.27 -21.71 25.43
C PRO A 294 -35.03 -21.55 26.32
N SER A 295 -34.06 -20.73 25.91
CA SER A 295 -32.79 -20.53 26.60
C SER A 295 -32.15 -19.18 26.22
N LEU A 296 -31.95 -18.29 27.18
CA LEU A 296 -31.10 -17.11 27.00
C LEU A 296 -29.63 -17.45 27.34
N GLY A 297 -28.71 -16.87 26.56
CA GLY A 297 -27.29 -16.83 26.87
C GLY A 297 -26.92 -15.72 27.87
N ARG A 298 -25.62 -15.49 28.05
CA ARG A 298 -25.05 -14.66 29.12
C ARG A 298 -25.28 -13.14 29.01
N LEU A 299 -25.79 -12.64 27.89
CA LEU A 299 -26.04 -11.22 27.67
C LEU A 299 -27.53 -10.99 27.39
N GLN A 300 -28.07 -9.94 28.00
CA GLN A 300 -29.47 -9.52 27.84
C GLN A 300 -29.59 -8.00 27.96
N GLY A 301 -30.55 -7.42 27.23
CA GLY A 301 -30.91 -6.01 27.36
C GLY A 301 -32.42 -5.84 27.35
N HIS A 302 -32.96 -5.13 28.33
CA HIS A 302 -34.39 -4.87 28.48
C HIS A 302 -34.69 -3.39 28.68
N LEU A 303 -35.86 -2.93 28.24
CA LEU A 303 -36.30 -1.57 28.50
C LEU A 303 -36.60 -1.34 29.98
N GLU A 304 -36.38 -0.11 30.45
CA GLU A 304 -36.75 0.36 31.79
C GLU A 304 -38.26 0.69 31.85
N ASN A 305 -39.11 -0.25 31.42
CA ASN A 305 -40.57 -0.17 31.42
C ASN A 305 -41.22 -1.31 32.24
N GLU A 306 -42.53 -1.22 32.49
CA GLU A 306 -43.25 -2.17 33.38
C GLU A 306 -43.21 -3.62 32.86
N ASP A 307 -43.29 -3.81 31.54
CA ASP A 307 -43.21 -5.11 30.86
C ASP A 307 -41.79 -5.72 30.87
N LYS A 308 -40.75 -4.89 31.06
CA LYS A 308 -39.34 -5.20 30.80
C LYS A 308 -39.09 -5.77 29.40
N ASP A 309 -39.57 -5.06 28.38
CA ASP A 309 -39.46 -5.44 26.97
C ASP A 309 -38.04 -5.84 26.57
N LYS A 310 -37.86 -7.05 26.02
CA LYS A 310 -36.53 -7.57 25.63
C LYS A 310 -36.10 -6.99 24.29
N MET A 311 -34.98 -6.27 24.30
CA MET A 311 -34.42 -5.58 23.14
C MET A 311 -33.08 -6.15 22.67
N ILE A 312 -32.31 -6.79 23.55
CA ILE A 312 -31.07 -7.50 23.22
C ILE A 312 -31.13 -8.89 23.83
N VAL A 313 -30.90 -9.92 23.02
CA VAL A 313 -30.87 -11.33 23.46
C VAL A 313 -29.64 -12.04 22.91
N HIS A 314 -28.90 -12.75 23.76
CA HIS A 314 -27.93 -13.76 23.33
C HIS A 314 -28.64 -15.11 23.17
N VAL A 315 -28.53 -15.72 22.00
CA VAL A 315 -29.15 -16.99 21.62
C VAL A 315 -28.06 -17.98 21.17
N PRO A 316 -27.74 -19.03 21.95
CA PRO A 316 -26.87 -20.10 21.50
C PRO A 316 -27.60 -21.00 20.48
N PHE A 317 -26.85 -21.63 19.57
CA PHE A 317 -27.40 -22.46 18.49
C PHE A 317 -26.56 -23.69 18.15
N GLY A 318 -27.25 -24.82 17.94
CA GLY A 318 -26.62 -26.10 17.58
C GLY A 318 -25.78 -26.72 18.69
N THR A 319 -25.14 -27.85 18.37
CA THR A 319 -24.21 -28.57 19.28
C THR A 319 -22.74 -28.20 19.06
N LEU A 320 -22.43 -27.49 17.96
CA LEU A 320 -21.07 -27.10 17.58
C LEU A 320 -20.68 -25.69 18.08
N GLY A 321 -21.43 -25.13 19.03
CA GLY A 321 -21.10 -23.86 19.69
C GLY A 321 -21.39 -22.60 18.87
N GLY A 322 -22.46 -22.61 18.07
CA GLY A 322 -22.93 -21.40 17.38
C GLY A 322 -23.54 -20.40 18.36
N GLU A 323 -23.33 -19.10 18.13
CA GLU A 323 -23.78 -18.03 19.03
C GLU A 323 -24.29 -16.83 18.22
N ALA A 324 -25.45 -16.28 18.58
CA ALA A 324 -25.90 -15.00 18.03
C ALA A 324 -26.35 -14.02 19.11
N VAL A 325 -25.95 -12.75 18.98
CA VAL A 325 -26.57 -11.65 19.73
C VAL A 325 -27.49 -10.88 18.79
N LEU A 326 -28.75 -10.73 19.16
CA LEU A 326 -29.76 -10.07 18.33
C LEU A 326 -30.28 -8.81 19.06
N CYS A 327 -30.15 -7.65 18.42
CA CYS A 327 -30.51 -6.33 18.97
C CYS A 327 -31.65 -5.68 18.15
N GLN A 328 -32.68 -5.15 18.82
CA GLN A 328 -33.72 -4.28 18.24
C GLN A 328 -33.56 -2.80 18.64
N VAL A 329 -32.39 -2.45 19.18
CA VAL A 329 -31.98 -1.08 19.50
C VAL A 329 -30.79 -0.68 18.65
N HIS A 330 -30.79 0.57 18.23
CA HIS A 330 -29.75 1.11 17.35
C HIS A 330 -28.49 1.47 18.15
N LEU A 331 -27.54 0.54 18.21
CA LEU A 331 -26.19 0.78 18.71
C LEU A 331 -25.29 1.40 17.62
N GLU A 332 -25.57 1.09 16.36
CA GLU A 332 -24.80 1.46 15.16
C GLU A 332 -25.03 2.90 14.67
N LEU A 333 -26.03 3.61 15.20
CA LEU A 333 -26.37 4.95 14.73
C LEU A 333 -25.65 6.05 15.55
N PRO A 334 -25.09 7.08 14.90
CA PRO A 334 -24.58 8.26 15.60
C PRO A 334 -25.75 9.05 16.23
N PRO A 335 -25.53 9.84 17.29
CA PRO A 335 -26.58 10.64 17.93
C PRO A 335 -27.31 11.60 16.98
N GLY A 336 -26.64 12.06 15.91
CA GLY A 336 -27.20 12.95 14.89
C GLY A 336 -27.79 12.26 13.65
N ALA A 337 -28.13 10.97 13.72
CA ALA A 337 -28.78 10.27 12.61
C ALA A 337 -30.17 10.86 12.32
N SER A 338 -30.58 10.92 11.05
CA SER A 338 -31.82 11.55 10.56
C SER A 338 -33.14 10.98 11.10
N LEU A 339 -33.09 9.92 11.91
CA LEU A 339 -34.23 9.37 12.64
C LEU A 339 -34.50 10.08 13.97
N VAL A 340 -33.54 10.85 14.49
CA VAL A 340 -33.64 11.57 15.76
C VAL A 340 -34.35 12.91 15.53
N GLN A 341 -35.57 13.04 16.06
CA GLN A 341 -36.49 14.12 15.67
C GLN A 341 -36.38 15.38 16.53
N THR A 342 -35.85 15.29 17.76
CA THR A 342 -35.74 16.43 18.68
C THR A 342 -34.30 16.70 19.14
N ALA A 343 -34.03 17.93 19.54
CA ALA A 343 -32.74 18.32 20.12
C ALA A 343 -32.47 17.65 21.48
N ASP A 344 -33.54 17.34 22.24
CA ASP A 344 -33.43 16.68 23.54
C ASP A 344 -33.09 15.20 23.38
N ASP A 345 -33.73 14.49 22.42
CA ASP A 345 -33.34 13.13 22.02
C ASP A 345 -31.86 13.06 21.61
N PHE A 346 -31.40 14.02 20.79
CA PHE A 346 -30.00 14.13 20.39
C PHE A 346 -29.07 14.30 21.61
N ASN A 347 -29.41 15.20 22.55
CA ASN A 347 -28.62 15.44 23.74
C ASN A 347 -28.54 14.19 24.65
N VAL A 348 -29.66 13.48 24.82
CA VAL A 348 -29.74 12.22 25.57
C VAL A 348 -28.89 11.13 24.89
N LEU A 349 -29.07 10.87 23.59
CA LEU A 349 -28.30 9.89 22.82
C LEU A 349 -26.80 10.20 22.75
N LYS A 350 -26.44 11.49 22.78
CA LYS A 350 -25.05 11.99 22.85
C LYS A 350 -24.44 11.75 24.22
N SER A 351 -25.18 12.05 25.31
CA SER A 351 -24.73 11.77 26.68
C SER A 351 -24.49 10.26 26.94
N SER A 352 -25.32 9.40 26.32
CA SER A 352 -25.17 7.93 26.39
C SER A 352 -24.21 7.35 25.36
N ASN A 353 -23.60 8.14 24.47
CA ASN A 353 -22.85 7.63 23.33
C ASN A 353 -21.68 6.71 23.76
N VAL A 354 -20.94 7.07 24.81
CA VAL A 354 -19.84 6.25 25.34
C VAL A 354 -20.34 4.88 25.81
N ARG A 355 -21.48 4.82 26.53
CA ARG A 355 -22.08 3.56 26.99
C ARG A 355 -22.65 2.71 25.85
N ARG A 356 -23.11 3.33 24.76
CA ARG A 356 -23.51 2.58 23.54
C ARG A 356 -22.32 1.88 22.89
N HIS A 357 -21.15 2.53 22.85
CA HIS A 357 -19.92 1.92 22.34
C HIS A 357 -19.36 0.87 23.32
N GLU A 358 -19.46 1.10 24.63
CA GLU A 358 -19.12 0.09 25.65
C GLU A 358 -19.95 -1.19 25.51
N VAL A 359 -21.28 -1.07 25.41
CA VAL A 359 -22.19 -2.21 25.21
C VAL A 359 -21.92 -2.93 23.88
N LEU A 360 -21.60 -2.18 22.81
CA LEU A 360 -21.24 -2.80 21.53
C LEU A 360 -19.91 -3.56 21.59
N LYS A 361 -18.86 -2.98 22.22
CA LYS A 361 -17.58 -3.69 22.45
C LYS A 361 -17.76 -4.92 23.33
N GLU A 362 -18.59 -4.87 24.38
CA GLU A 362 -18.92 -6.04 25.21
C GLU A 362 -19.58 -7.16 24.39
N ILE A 363 -20.55 -6.82 23.53
CA ILE A 363 -21.22 -7.77 22.63
C ILE A 363 -20.24 -8.41 21.64
N LEU A 364 -19.37 -7.61 21.02
CA LEU A 364 -18.33 -8.10 20.09
C LEU A 364 -17.28 -8.96 20.80
N THR A 365 -16.90 -8.60 22.03
CA THR A 365 -15.96 -9.37 22.87
C THR A 365 -16.55 -10.71 23.32
N ALA A 366 -17.84 -10.75 23.69
CA ALA A 366 -18.55 -12.00 23.97
C ALA A 366 -18.68 -12.89 22.72
N LEU A 367 -18.87 -12.29 21.55
CA LEU A 367 -18.78 -12.98 20.26
C LEU A 367 -17.33 -13.36 19.88
N GLY A 368 -16.31 -12.96 20.65
CA GLY A 368 -14.94 -13.46 20.56
C GLY A 368 -14.00 -12.63 19.69
N LEU A 369 -14.32 -11.35 19.44
CA LEU A 369 -13.46 -10.41 18.74
C LEU A 369 -12.61 -9.60 19.74
N SER A 370 -11.39 -9.23 19.35
CA SER A 370 -10.63 -8.22 20.12
C SER A 370 -11.17 -6.83 19.85
N CYS A 371 -11.43 -6.09 20.93
CA CYS A 371 -12.03 -4.77 20.94
C CYS A 371 -11.16 -3.73 21.67
N ASP A 372 -9.88 -4.03 21.85
CA ASP A 372 -8.89 -3.09 22.38
C ASP A 372 -8.81 -1.83 21.51
N ALA A 373 -8.39 -0.70 22.09
CA ALA A 373 -8.34 0.57 21.36
C ALA A 373 -7.17 0.57 20.35
N PRO A 374 -7.39 0.91 19.07
CA PRO A 374 -6.32 1.02 18.08
C PRO A 374 -5.44 2.23 18.38
N GLN A 375 -4.43 2.04 19.23
CA GLN A 375 -3.40 3.04 19.47
C GLN A 375 -2.45 3.05 18.27
N VAL A 376 -2.59 4.06 17.41
CA VAL A 376 -1.58 4.38 16.40
C VAL A 376 -0.27 4.65 17.16
N PRO A 377 0.81 3.87 16.95
CA PRO A 377 2.03 4.03 17.72
C PRO A 377 2.68 5.38 17.41
N ALA A 378 3.25 6.01 18.45
CA ALA A 378 4.00 7.25 18.31
C ALA A 378 5.22 7.04 17.38
N LEU A 379 5.59 8.09 16.64
CA LEU A 379 6.78 8.09 15.81
C LEU A 379 8.05 8.03 16.69
N THR A 380 9.05 7.30 16.25
CA THR A 380 10.34 7.19 16.95
C THR A 380 11.41 8.04 16.26
N PRO A 381 12.53 8.39 16.95
CA PRO A 381 13.68 8.98 16.28
C PRO A 381 14.20 8.05 15.16
N LEU A 382 14.88 8.65 14.20
CA LEU A 382 15.68 7.94 13.22
C LEU A 382 17.05 7.62 13.82
N TYR A 383 17.64 6.51 13.43
CA TYR A 383 19.02 6.14 13.74
C TYR A 383 19.82 6.03 12.44
N LEU A 384 20.92 6.78 12.36
CA LEU A 384 21.89 6.67 11.28
C LEU A 384 22.82 5.48 11.57
N LEU A 385 22.68 4.41 10.80
CA LEU A 385 23.49 3.20 10.95
C LEU A 385 24.32 2.95 9.68
N LEU A 386 25.51 2.38 9.84
CA LEU A 386 26.45 2.14 8.73
C LEU A 386 26.77 0.66 8.60
N ALA A 387 26.61 0.12 7.39
CA ALA A 387 26.90 -1.28 7.09
C ALA A 387 28.39 -1.52 6.76
N ALA A 388 29.15 -0.48 6.43
CA ALA A 388 30.60 -0.56 6.19
C ALA A 388 31.29 0.65 6.83
N GLU A 389 32.29 0.40 7.67
CA GLU A 389 33.04 1.44 8.41
C GLU A 389 33.74 2.42 7.47
N GLU A 390 34.20 1.94 6.30
CA GLU A 390 34.78 2.75 5.21
C GLU A 390 33.86 3.88 4.71
N THR A 391 32.53 3.77 4.91
CA THR A 391 31.57 4.82 4.52
C THR A 391 31.36 5.90 5.58
N GLN A 392 31.89 5.73 6.79
CA GLN A 392 31.68 6.66 7.91
C GLN A 392 32.32 8.04 7.67
N ASP A 393 33.63 8.10 7.44
CA ASP A 393 34.32 9.38 7.21
C ASP A 393 33.80 10.12 5.96
N PRO A 394 33.57 9.46 4.80
CA PRO A 394 32.94 10.10 3.65
C PRO A 394 31.54 10.64 3.94
N PHE A 395 30.69 9.88 4.65
CA PHE A 395 29.33 10.32 4.96
C PHE A 395 29.32 11.49 5.95
N MET A 396 30.12 11.45 7.02
CA MET A 396 30.18 12.53 7.99
C MET A 396 30.79 13.82 7.39
N GLN A 397 31.76 13.69 6.47
CA GLN A 397 32.29 14.82 5.70
C GLN A 397 31.30 15.39 4.68
N TRP A 398 30.40 14.56 4.12
CA TRP A 398 29.29 15.03 3.30
C TRP A 398 28.25 15.75 4.17
N LEU A 399 27.83 15.14 5.28
CA LEU A 399 26.81 15.65 6.18
C LEU A 399 27.16 17.06 6.68
N GLY A 400 28.36 17.25 7.21
CA GLY A 400 28.85 18.55 7.70
C GLY A 400 29.08 19.63 6.62
N ARG A 401 28.74 19.37 5.35
CA ARG A 401 28.68 20.36 4.26
C ARG A 401 27.25 20.70 3.81
N HIS A 402 26.26 19.90 4.19
CA HIS A 402 24.86 20.01 3.74
C HIS A 402 23.87 20.29 4.89
N THR A 403 24.26 20.09 6.15
CA THR A 403 23.52 20.59 7.32
C THR A 403 23.69 22.09 7.51
N ASP A 404 22.65 22.78 7.95
CA ASP A 404 22.76 24.13 8.51
C ASP A 404 23.49 24.15 9.88
N PRO A 405 23.81 25.33 10.48
CA PRO A 405 24.52 25.41 11.76
C PRO A 405 23.80 24.74 12.93
N GLU A 406 22.49 24.53 12.82
CA GLU A 406 21.63 23.83 13.78
C GLU A 406 21.58 22.30 13.55
N GLY A 407 22.31 21.79 12.56
CA GLY A 407 22.41 20.36 12.24
C GLY A 407 21.26 19.83 11.38
N ILE A 408 20.50 20.70 10.71
CA ILE A 408 19.27 20.33 10.01
C ILE A 408 19.49 20.28 8.49
N ILE A 409 18.97 19.24 7.84
CA ILE A 409 18.72 19.19 6.39
C ILE A 409 17.21 19.39 6.17
N LYS A 410 16.83 20.33 5.29
CA LYS A 410 15.43 20.71 5.06
C LYS A 410 15.00 20.39 3.63
N SER A 411 13.93 19.61 3.47
CA SER A 411 13.30 19.30 2.18
C SER A 411 11.93 19.98 2.02
N SER A 412 11.28 19.75 0.89
CA SER A 412 9.91 20.26 0.61
C SER A 412 8.82 19.76 1.57
N LYS A 413 9.06 18.66 2.33
CA LYS A 413 8.04 18.00 3.17
C LYS A 413 8.54 17.54 4.54
N LEU A 414 9.85 17.45 4.72
CA LEU A 414 10.51 16.85 5.90
C LEU A 414 11.79 17.63 6.25
N SER A 415 11.96 17.96 7.52
CA SER A 415 13.22 18.37 8.12
C SER A 415 13.85 17.19 8.87
N LEU A 416 15.14 16.96 8.66
CA LEU A 416 15.94 15.96 9.35
C LEU A 416 16.97 16.68 10.23
N GLN A 417 16.84 16.57 11.55
CA GLN A 417 17.76 17.21 12.50
C GLN A 417 18.76 16.17 13.02
N PHE A 418 20.02 16.29 12.65
CA PHE A 418 21.08 15.36 13.05
C PHE A 418 21.59 15.73 14.46
N VAL A 419 21.51 14.77 15.37
CA VAL A 419 21.86 14.93 16.80
C VAL A 419 22.73 13.76 17.27
N SER A 420 23.62 14.01 18.23
CA SER A 420 24.38 12.93 18.86
C SER A 420 23.44 11.97 19.61
N SER A 421 22.55 12.49 20.46
CA SER A 421 21.57 11.71 21.19
C SER A 421 20.18 12.35 21.18
N TYR A 422 19.14 11.53 21.32
CA TYR A 422 17.74 11.98 21.40
C TYR A 422 17.31 12.20 22.86
N THR A 423 16.57 13.27 23.12
CA THR A 423 15.90 13.54 24.40
C THR A 423 14.38 13.55 24.20
N SER A 424 13.65 12.96 25.14
CA SER A 424 12.18 12.76 25.06
C SER A 424 11.35 14.05 25.12
N GLU A 425 11.98 15.23 25.10
CA GLU A 425 11.33 16.54 25.03
C GLU A 425 11.20 17.05 23.59
N ALA A 426 11.91 16.45 22.62
CA ALA A 426 11.82 16.83 21.21
C ALA A 426 10.62 16.16 20.52
N GLU A 427 9.68 16.98 20.05
CA GLU A 427 8.46 16.55 19.37
C GLU A 427 8.76 15.95 17.98
N ILE A 428 8.41 14.67 17.79
CA ILE A 428 8.62 13.95 16.53
C ILE A 428 7.35 14.02 15.70
N THR A 429 7.45 14.59 14.49
CA THR A 429 6.32 14.76 13.56
C THR A 429 6.67 14.23 12.17
N PRO A 430 5.68 13.87 11.32
CA PRO A 430 5.95 13.44 9.94
C PRO A 430 6.74 14.45 9.08
N SER A 431 6.81 15.70 9.52
CA SER A 431 7.52 16.82 8.88
C SER A 431 8.83 17.23 9.58
N SER A 432 9.13 16.69 10.76
CA SER A 432 10.34 16.99 11.53
C SER A 432 10.76 15.76 12.35
N MET A 433 11.82 15.10 11.91
CA MET A 433 12.33 13.87 12.50
C MET A 433 13.79 14.08 12.98
N PRO A 434 14.11 13.82 14.26
CA PRO A 434 15.50 13.80 14.72
C PRO A 434 16.20 12.52 14.22
N VAL A 435 17.47 12.66 13.85
CA VAL A 435 18.36 11.59 13.39
C VAL A 435 19.51 11.45 14.40
N VAL A 436 19.48 10.38 15.19
CA VAL A 436 20.54 10.00 16.13
C VAL A 436 21.73 9.47 15.36
N THR A 437 22.90 10.08 15.57
CA THR A 437 24.16 9.71 14.90
C THR A 437 25.13 8.92 15.79
N ASP A 438 24.86 8.80 17.09
CA ASP A 438 25.64 7.96 18.00
C ASP A 438 25.24 6.47 17.85
N PRO A 439 26.16 5.58 17.43
CA PRO A 439 25.87 4.16 17.31
C PRO A 439 25.73 3.45 18.67
N GLU A 440 26.28 3.97 19.77
CA GLU A 440 26.10 3.38 21.11
C GLU A 440 24.68 3.62 21.66
N ALA A 441 23.97 4.64 21.14
CA ALA A 441 22.58 4.92 21.47
C ALA A 441 21.56 4.01 20.74
N PHE A 442 21.99 3.17 19.79
CA PHE A 442 21.09 2.31 19.03
C PHE A 442 20.84 0.94 19.67
N SER A 443 19.57 0.58 19.83
CA SER A 443 19.13 -0.77 20.17
C SER A 443 17.74 -1.05 19.58
N SER A 444 17.50 -2.29 19.16
CA SER A 444 16.23 -2.76 18.61
C SER A 444 16.09 -4.27 18.83
N GLU A 445 14.89 -4.74 19.21
CA GLU A 445 14.58 -6.18 19.24
C GLU A 445 14.33 -6.74 17.83
N HIS A 446 13.87 -5.86 16.92
CA HIS A 446 13.36 -6.21 15.60
C HIS A 446 14.41 -6.08 14.48
N PHE A 447 15.43 -5.24 14.65
CA PHE A 447 16.51 -5.03 13.68
C PHE A 447 17.91 -5.18 14.30
N SER A 448 18.70 -6.11 13.77
CA SER A 448 20.10 -6.32 14.13
C SER A 448 21.01 -5.81 13.00
N LEU A 449 21.72 -4.71 13.26
CA LEU A 449 22.72 -4.16 12.33
C LEU A 449 23.79 -5.20 11.95
N GLU A 450 24.20 -6.04 12.90
CA GLU A 450 25.16 -7.12 12.65
C GLU A 450 24.58 -8.21 11.73
N THR A 451 23.32 -8.60 11.93
CA THR A 451 22.64 -9.57 11.05
C THR A 451 22.48 -9.01 9.62
N TYR A 452 22.20 -7.70 9.51
CA TYR A 452 22.15 -6.99 8.23
C TYR A 452 23.55 -6.96 7.56
N ARG A 453 24.59 -6.54 8.28
CA ARG A 453 26.00 -6.50 7.80
C ARG A 453 26.46 -7.86 7.27
N GLN A 454 26.25 -8.95 8.02
CA GLN A 454 26.64 -10.31 7.63
C GLN A 454 25.96 -10.80 6.34
N ASN A 455 24.84 -10.20 5.94
CA ASN A 455 24.05 -10.60 4.77
C ASN A 455 24.13 -9.61 3.60
N LEU A 456 24.78 -8.45 3.76
CA LEU A 456 24.90 -7.43 2.72
C LEU A 456 26.24 -7.56 1.96
N GLN A 457 26.21 -8.20 0.79
CA GLN A 457 27.41 -8.42 -0.05
C GLN A 457 27.51 -7.41 -1.22
N THR A 458 26.94 -6.22 -1.06
CA THR A 458 26.95 -5.17 -2.09
C THR A 458 28.29 -4.45 -2.19
N THR A 459 28.50 -3.81 -3.33
CA THR A 459 29.55 -2.82 -3.59
C THR A 459 29.06 -1.39 -3.31
N ARG A 460 27.83 -1.06 -3.70
CA ARG A 460 27.27 0.31 -3.65
C ARG A 460 26.00 0.38 -2.81
N LEU A 461 25.05 -0.54 -2.99
CA LEU A 461 23.69 -0.38 -2.46
C LEU A 461 23.55 -0.76 -0.97
N GLY A 462 22.69 -0.04 -0.23
CA GLY A 462 22.29 -0.34 1.14
C GLY A 462 23.36 -0.12 2.22
N LYS A 463 24.36 0.74 1.99
CA LYS A 463 25.52 0.94 2.88
C LYS A 463 25.23 1.91 4.03
N VAL A 464 24.61 3.06 3.74
CA VAL A 464 24.11 4.01 4.74
C VAL A 464 22.63 3.73 5.01
N ILE A 465 22.26 3.59 6.28
CA ILE A 465 20.92 3.17 6.72
C ILE A 465 20.29 4.28 7.57
N LEU A 466 19.06 4.67 7.26
CA LEU A 466 18.18 5.44 8.14
C LEU A 466 17.13 4.49 8.71
N PHE A 467 17.31 4.05 9.96
CA PHE A 467 16.42 3.11 10.64
C PHE A 467 15.40 3.84 11.54
N ALA A 468 14.16 3.36 11.59
CA ALA A 468 13.18 3.71 12.61
C ALA A 468 12.41 2.48 13.10
N GLU A 469 12.05 2.45 14.38
CA GLU A 469 11.03 1.51 14.88
C GLU A 469 9.66 1.87 14.29
N VAL A 470 9.24 3.14 14.41
CA VAL A 470 7.96 3.64 13.91
C VAL A 470 8.17 4.93 13.12
N THR A 471 7.75 4.92 11.85
CA THR A 471 7.72 6.10 10.97
C THR A 471 6.37 6.25 10.27
N SER A 472 6.13 7.38 9.59
CA SER A 472 4.97 7.53 8.70
C SER A 472 5.16 6.63 7.47
N THR A 473 6.21 6.85 6.69
CA THR A 473 6.62 5.96 5.59
C THR A 473 8.11 6.11 5.25
N THR A 474 8.81 5.00 4.98
CA THR A 474 10.22 5.02 4.56
C THR A 474 10.46 5.84 3.28
N MET A 475 9.46 5.93 2.40
CA MET A 475 9.52 6.67 1.14
C MET A 475 9.72 8.18 1.33
N SER A 476 9.19 8.79 2.41
CA SER A 476 9.37 10.22 2.67
C SER A 476 10.65 10.56 3.43
N LEU A 477 11.29 9.59 4.08
CA LEU A 477 12.57 9.78 4.79
C LEU A 477 13.73 10.10 3.84
N LEU A 478 13.55 9.87 2.54
CA LEU A 478 14.52 10.07 1.48
C LEU A 478 14.19 11.32 0.63
N ASP A 479 13.11 12.02 0.94
CA ASP A 479 12.74 13.30 0.30
C ASP A 479 13.78 14.39 0.67
N GLY A 480 14.15 15.23 -0.30
CA GLY A 480 15.33 16.11 -0.21
C GLY A 480 16.66 15.38 -0.37
N LEU A 481 16.97 14.40 0.51
CA LEU A 481 18.27 13.70 0.51
C LEU A 481 18.65 13.09 -0.84
N MET A 482 17.66 12.63 -1.63
CA MET A 482 17.90 11.88 -2.86
C MET A 482 18.77 12.61 -3.90
N PHE A 483 18.77 13.94 -3.95
CA PHE A 483 19.43 14.71 -5.02
C PHE A 483 20.87 15.14 -4.68
N GLU A 484 21.22 15.22 -3.40
CA GLU A 484 22.51 15.73 -2.90
C GLU A 484 23.46 14.61 -2.45
N MET A 485 22.91 13.42 -2.17
CA MET A 485 23.66 12.23 -1.76
C MET A 485 24.51 11.64 -2.89
N PRO A 486 25.82 11.34 -2.65
CA PRO A 486 26.65 10.61 -3.60
C PRO A 486 26.13 9.19 -3.85
N GLN A 487 26.28 8.70 -5.08
CA GLN A 487 25.79 7.38 -5.50
C GLN A 487 26.41 6.22 -4.71
N GLU A 488 27.66 6.40 -4.28
CA GLU A 488 28.50 5.43 -3.57
C GLU A 488 28.01 5.16 -2.13
N MET A 489 27.18 6.04 -1.57
CA MET A 489 26.65 5.89 -0.20
C MET A 489 25.52 4.86 -0.08
N GLY A 490 24.83 4.55 -1.19
CA GLY A 490 23.77 3.54 -1.24
C GLY A 490 22.69 3.67 -0.17
N LEU A 491 22.09 4.86 -0.04
CA LEU A 491 21.17 5.16 1.06
C LEU A 491 19.92 4.26 1.06
N ILE A 492 19.61 3.65 2.21
CA ILE A 492 18.38 2.89 2.45
C ILE A 492 17.67 3.39 3.70
N ALA A 493 16.37 3.65 3.61
CA ALA A 493 15.50 3.82 4.76
C ALA A 493 14.89 2.46 5.14
N ILE A 494 14.91 2.10 6.42
CA ILE A 494 14.35 0.83 6.95
C ILE A 494 13.39 1.16 8.11
N ALA A 495 12.24 0.49 8.17
CA ALA A 495 11.32 0.63 9.28
C ALA A 495 10.81 -0.72 9.80
N VAL A 496 10.47 -0.79 11.09
CA VAL A 496 9.78 -1.95 11.66
C VAL A 496 8.27 -1.81 11.50
N ARG A 497 7.74 -0.60 11.69
CA ARG A 497 6.33 -0.25 11.46
C ARG A 497 6.18 1.08 10.72
N GLN A 498 5.24 1.14 9.79
CA GLN A 498 4.82 2.36 9.09
C GLN A 498 3.36 2.68 9.42
N THR A 499 3.08 3.88 9.93
CA THR A 499 1.70 4.31 10.25
C THR A 499 0.94 4.83 9.02
N GLN A 500 1.64 5.15 7.93
CA GLN A 500 1.09 5.63 6.66
C GLN A 500 1.75 4.92 5.47
N GLY A 501 1.81 3.59 5.52
CA GLY A 501 2.39 2.76 4.45
C GLY A 501 1.69 2.97 3.10
N LYS A 502 2.49 3.08 2.03
CA LYS A 502 2.01 3.41 0.67
C LYS A 502 2.16 2.23 -0.29
N GLY A 503 1.11 1.94 -1.03
CA GLY A 503 1.12 1.09 -2.22
C GLY A 503 1.07 1.94 -3.50
N ARG A 504 0.75 1.30 -4.64
CA ARG A 504 0.58 1.98 -5.93
C ARG A 504 -0.77 2.70 -6.00
N GLY A 505 -0.79 3.94 -6.53
CA GLY A 505 -1.99 4.77 -6.60
C GLY A 505 -2.50 5.15 -5.20
N PRO A 506 -3.82 5.16 -4.94
CA PRO A 506 -4.39 5.51 -3.64
C PRO A 506 -4.33 4.39 -2.59
N ASN A 507 -3.72 3.24 -2.91
CA ASN A 507 -3.71 2.08 -2.01
C ASN A 507 -2.73 2.31 -0.84
N ALA A 508 -3.16 1.97 0.38
CA ALA A 508 -2.28 1.86 1.54
C ALA A 508 -1.57 0.49 1.57
N TRP A 509 -0.44 0.41 2.30
CA TRP A 509 0.25 -0.83 2.64
C TRP A 509 0.21 -1.04 4.15
N LEU A 510 -0.47 -2.11 4.61
CA LEU A 510 -0.52 -2.48 6.02
C LEU A 510 0.86 -2.96 6.47
N SER A 511 1.31 -2.44 7.63
CA SER A 511 2.69 -2.58 8.09
C SER A 511 2.75 -3.07 9.55
N PRO A 512 2.26 -4.28 9.86
CA PRO A 512 2.45 -4.89 11.17
C PRO A 512 3.93 -5.20 11.43
N VAL A 513 4.28 -5.30 12.71
CA VAL A 513 5.63 -5.70 13.16
C VAL A 513 5.93 -7.11 12.63
N GLY A 514 7.09 -7.29 11.99
CA GLY A 514 7.51 -8.54 11.35
C GLY A 514 7.50 -8.50 9.82
N CYS A 515 6.98 -7.43 9.21
CA CYS A 515 7.27 -7.10 7.82
C CYS A 515 8.74 -6.66 7.66
N ALA A 516 9.34 -7.01 6.52
CA ALA A 516 10.48 -6.28 5.98
C ALA A 516 9.95 -5.05 5.24
N LEU A 517 10.27 -3.85 5.73
CA LEU A 517 9.87 -2.58 5.13
C LEU A 517 11.11 -1.72 4.87
N SER A 518 11.35 -1.35 3.62
CA SER A 518 12.43 -0.46 3.25
C SER A 518 12.11 0.42 2.05
N THR A 519 12.87 1.49 1.87
CA THR A 519 12.99 2.19 0.58
C THR A 519 14.47 2.40 0.28
N LEU A 520 14.92 1.97 -0.88
CA LEU A 520 16.31 2.09 -1.35
C LEU A 520 16.43 3.20 -2.40
N LEU A 521 17.45 4.05 -2.29
CA LEU A 521 17.82 5.02 -3.32
C LEU A 521 18.79 4.37 -4.33
N VAL A 522 18.46 4.47 -5.62
CA VAL A 522 19.27 3.95 -6.74
C VAL A 522 19.39 5.01 -7.83
N PHE A 523 20.59 5.13 -8.43
CA PHE A 523 20.90 6.09 -9.49
C PHE A 523 21.20 5.32 -10.78
N ILE A 524 20.42 5.57 -11.85
CA ILE A 524 20.55 4.88 -13.14
C ILE A 524 20.75 5.91 -14.26
N PRO A 525 21.90 5.91 -14.98
CA PRO A 525 22.10 6.80 -16.12
C PRO A 525 21.09 6.51 -17.24
N LEU A 526 20.45 7.54 -17.78
CA LEU A 526 19.46 7.48 -18.86
C LEU A 526 19.97 6.68 -20.07
N ARG A 527 21.23 6.88 -20.45
CA ARG A 527 21.87 6.20 -21.61
C ARG A 527 22.23 4.72 -21.38
N SER A 528 22.00 4.19 -20.17
CA SER A 528 22.30 2.78 -19.84
C SER A 528 21.16 1.83 -20.28
N GLN A 529 21.43 0.52 -20.36
CA GLN A 529 20.43 -0.47 -20.81
C GLN A 529 19.17 -0.47 -19.92
N LEU A 530 19.34 -0.31 -18.61
CA LEU A 530 18.24 -0.15 -17.64
C LEU A 530 17.66 1.27 -17.66
N GLY A 531 18.46 2.29 -17.97
CA GLY A 531 18.01 3.68 -18.14
C GLY A 531 17.03 3.87 -19.30
N GLN A 532 17.19 3.10 -20.38
CA GLN A 532 16.22 3.04 -21.48
C GLN A 532 14.98 2.18 -21.15
N ARG A 533 14.98 1.46 -20.01
CA ARG A 533 13.99 0.42 -19.66
C ARG A 533 13.56 0.47 -18.19
N ILE A 534 13.42 1.67 -17.62
CA ILE A 534 13.11 1.91 -16.20
C ILE A 534 11.93 1.07 -15.63
N PRO A 535 10.85 0.73 -16.36
CA PRO A 535 9.79 -0.12 -15.82
C PRO A 535 10.23 -1.55 -15.45
N PHE A 536 11.46 -1.99 -15.78
CA PHE A 536 12.04 -3.23 -15.25
C PHE A 536 12.51 -3.12 -13.80
N VAL A 537 12.73 -1.93 -13.23
CA VAL A 537 13.28 -1.80 -11.85
C VAL A 537 12.38 -2.47 -10.80
N GLN A 538 11.05 -2.40 -10.97
CA GLN A 538 10.09 -3.14 -10.14
C GLN A 538 10.23 -4.66 -10.30
N HIS A 539 10.45 -5.16 -11.53
CA HIS A 539 10.65 -6.58 -11.83
C HIS A 539 11.93 -7.10 -11.18
N LEU A 540 13.02 -6.33 -11.26
CA LEU A 540 14.30 -6.67 -10.63
C LEU A 540 14.15 -6.76 -9.11
N MET A 541 13.45 -5.82 -8.47
CA MET A 541 13.26 -5.87 -7.00
C MET A 541 12.30 -6.97 -6.56
N SER A 542 11.18 -7.20 -7.26
CA SER A 542 10.29 -8.32 -6.95
C SER A 542 11.00 -9.67 -7.10
N LEU A 543 11.85 -9.81 -8.13
CA LEU A 543 12.69 -10.99 -8.33
C LEU A 543 13.77 -11.11 -7.22
N ALA A 544 14.40 -10.00 -6.83
CA ALA A 544 15.41 -9.97 -5.79
C ALA A 544 14.89 -10.46 -4.43
N VAL A 545 13.63 -10.16 -4.08
CA VAL A 545 12.99 -10.66 -2.84
C VAL A 545 12.76 -12.18 -2.90
N VAL A 546 12.34 -12.73 -4.06
CA VAL A 546 12.15 -14.18 -4.24
C VAL A 546 13.49 -14.92 -4.16
N GLU A 547 14.50 -14.43 -4.89
CA GLU A 547 15.85 -15.00 -4.89
C GLU A 547 16.56 -14.80 -3.54
N ALA A 548 16.29 -13.73 -2.78
CA ALA A 548 16.87 -13.53 -1.44
C ALA A 548 16.59 -14.72 -0.50
N VAL A 549 15.42 -15.35 -0.63
CA VAL A 549 15.06 -16.58 0.09
C VAL A 549 15.56 -17.82 -0.66
N ARG A 550 15.19 -17.98 -1.94
CA ARG A 550 15.43 -19.22 -2.70
C ARG A 550 16.91 -19.49 -3.04
N SER A 551 17.81 -18.52 -2.84
CA SER A 551 19.27 -18.68 -2.91
C SER A 551 19.94 -19.08 -1.59
N ILE A 552 19.18 -19.27 -0.51
CA ILE A 552 19.70 -19.82 0.75
C ILE A 552 19.73 -21.35 0.63
N PRO A 553 20.87 -22.02 0.90
CA PRO A 553 20.94 -23.48 0.83
C PRO A 553 19.91 -24.17 1.73
N GLY A 554 19.10 -25.06 1.14
CA GLY A 554 17.96 -25.74 1.77
C GLY A 554 16.61 -25.05 1.58
N TYR A 555 16.56 -23.81 1.07
CA TYR A 555 15.34 -23.03 0.87
C TYR A 555 14.95 -22.94 -0.62
N GLU A 556 15.63 -23.69 -1.49
CA GLU A 556 15.48 -23.64 -2.94
C GLU A 556 14.06 -23.96 -3.42
N ASP A 557 13.29 -24.73 -2.64
CA ASP A 557 11.92 -25.17 -2.95
C ASP A 557 10.81 -24.35 -2.28
N ILE A 558 11.13 -23.37 -1.43
CA ILE A 558 10.14 -22.47 -0.81
C ILE A 558 9.38 -21.73 -1.92
N ASN A 559 8.07 -21.97 -2.05
CA ASN A 559 7.25 -21.62 -3.23
C ASN A 559 6.87 -20.13 -3.32
N LEU A 560 7.88 -19.26 -3.27
CA LEU A 560 7.78 -17.83 -3.57
C LEU A 560 7.82 -17.59 -5.08
N ARG A 561 7.00 -16.63 -5.53
CA ARG A 561 6.74 -16.28 -6.92
C ARG A 561 6.62 -14.78 -7.11
N VAL A 562 6.74 -14.32 -8.36
CA VAL A 562 6.45 -12.94 -8.76
C VAL A 562 5.14 -12.85 -9.54
N LYS A 563 4.32 -11.85 -9.26
CA LYS A 563 3.15 -11.49 -10.05
C LYS A 563 3.41 -10.13 -10.71
N TRP A 564 3.17 -10.05 -12.01
CA TRP A 564 3.33 -8.80 -12.75
C TRP A 564 2.34 -7.73 -12.25
N PRO A 565 2.77 -6.46 -12.12
CA PRO A 565 4.10 -5.95 -12.44
C PRO A 565 5.06 -5.89 -11.24
N ASN A 566 4.59 -5.98 -10.00
CA ASN A 566 5.35 -5.48 -8.85
C ASN A 566 5.14 -6.28 -7.54
N ASP A 567 4.48 -7.44 -7.60
CA ASP A 567 3.98 -8.14 -6.41
C ASP A 567 4.73 -9.46 -6.13
N ILE A 568 4.96 -9.76 -4.86
CA ILE A 568 5.55 -11.04 -4.39
C ILE A 568 4.43 -11.92 -3.83
N TYR A 569 4.42 -13.19 -4.23
CA TYR A 569 3.35 -14.15 -3.95
C TYR A 569 3.88 -15.45 -3.34
N TYR A 570 3.04 -16.10 -2.53
CA TYR A 570 3.10 -17.53 -2.25
C TYR A 570 2.27 -18.28 -3.30
N SER A 571 2.92 -19.17 -4.05
CA SER A 571 2.36 -19.78 -5.27
C SER A 571 1.78 -18.70 -6.19
N ASP A 572 0.65 -19.01 -6.81
CA ASP A 572 -0.30 -18.17 -7.53
C ASP A 572 -1.41 -17.59 -6.62
N LEU A 573 -1.52 -18.07 -5.37
CA LEU A 573 -2.71 -17.90 -4.53
C LEU A 573 -2.74 -16.60 -3.72
N MET A 574 -1.64 -16.26 -3.04
CA MET A 574 -1.65 -15.20 -2.02
C MET A 574 -0.48 -14.23 -2.14
N LYS A 575 -0.79 -12.93 -2.19
CA LYS A 575 0.21 -11.86 -2.12
C LYS A 575 0.80 -11.79 -0.71
N ILE A 576 2.13 -11.74 -0.62
CA ILE A 576 2.87 -11.56 0.64
C ILE A 576 3.72 -10.28 0.66
N GLY A 577 3.85 -9.59 -0.48
CA GLY A 577 4.68 -8.40 -0.60
C GLY A 577 4.45 -7.62 -1.88
N GLY A 578 5.02 -6.43 -1.96
CA GLY A 578 4.97 -5.57 -3.14
C GLY A 578 6.09 -4.53 -3.18
N VAL A 579 6.39 -4.09 -4.40
CA VAL A 579 7.34 -3.03 -4.71
C VAL A 579 6.59 -1.79 -5.20
N LEU A 580 7.06 -0.61 -4.81
CA LEU A 580 6.62 0.70 -5.27
C LEU A 580 7.84 1.49 -5.75
N VAL A 581 7.91 1.78 -7.05
CA VAL A 581 9.04 2.52 -7.66
C VAL A 581 8.59 3.94 -8.00
N ASN A 582 9.28 4.93 -7.45
CA ASN A 582 9.16 6.34 -7.86
C ASN A 582 10.48 6.75 -8.53
N SER A 583 10.42 7.36 -9.71
CA SER A 583 11.62 7.77 -10.48
C SER A 583 11.54 9.22 -10.95
N THR A 584 12.58 9.99 -10.67
CA THR A 584 12.76 11.38 -11.13
C THR A 584 13.94 11.44 -12.09
N LEU A 585 13.77 11.99 -13.29
CA LEU A 585 14.87 12.24 -14.22
C LEU A 585 15.43 13.65 -14.00
N MET A 586 16.73 13.78 -13.73
CA MET A 586 17.44 15.06 -13.69
C MET A 586 18.74 14.96 -14.49
N GLY A 587 18.92 15.89 -15.43
CA GLY A 587 19.98 15.80 -16.44
C GLY A 587 19.85 14.48 -17.21
N GLU A 588 20.90 13.66 -17.17
CA GLU A 588 20.91 12.31 -17.77
C GLU A 588 20.88 11.17 -16.74
N THR A 589 20.40 11.42 -15.51
CA THR A 589 20.33 10.41 -14.44
C THR A 589 18.92 10.28 -13.89
N PHE A 590 18.42 9.04 -13.81
CA PHE A 590 17.24 8.70 -13.02
C PHE A 590 17.63 8.50 -11.56
N TYR A 591 16.99 9.26 -10.68
CA TYR A 591 17.00 9.14 -9.24
C TYR A 591 15.77 8.31 -8.85
N ILE A 592 15.97 7.12 -8.30
CA ILE A 592 14.92 6.12 -8.13
C ILE A 592 14.79 5.72 -6.66
N LEU A 593 13.61 5.90 -6.11
CA LEU A 593 13.22 5.37 -4.80
C LEU A 593 12.46 4.06 -5.00
N ILE A 594 13.07 2.96 -4.58
CA ILE A 594 12.52 1.60 -4.64
C ILE A 594 11.99 1.25 -3.26
N GLY A 595 10.71 1.53 -3.01
CA GLY A 595 10.00 1.08 -1.82
C GLY A 595 9.67 -0.39 -1.93
N CYS A 596 9.90 -1.17 -0.88
CA CYS A 596 9.59 -2.59 -0.81
C CYS A 596 9.03 -2.96 0.56
N GLY A 597 7.89 -3.67 0.56
CA GLY A 597 7.26 -4.22 1.76
C GLY A 597 6.91 -5.68 1.54
N PHE A 598 7.34 -6.58 2.43
CA PHE A 598 6.96 -8.00 2.38
C PHE A 598 6.92 -8.66 3.76
N ASN A 599 6.03 -9.63 3.92
CA ASN A 599 5.76 -10.30 5.19
C ASN A 599 6.85 -11.34 5.51
N VAL A 600 7.55 -11.22 6.66
CA VAL A 600 8.63 -12.15 7.04
C VAL A 600 8.28 -12.98 8.27
N THR A 601 7.89 -12.34 9.37
CA THR A 601 7.57 -12.99 10.66
C THR A 601 6.15 -12.72 11.15
N ASN A 602 5.32 -12.09 10.33
CA ASN A 602 3.99 -11.59 10.68
C ASN A 602 2.88 -12.47 10.07
N SER A 603 2.58 -13.62 10.70
CA SER A 603 1.52 -14.56 10.30
C SER A 603 0.08 -14.03 10.41
N ASN A 604 -0.09 -12.73 10.69
CA ASN A 604 -1.35 -12.00 10.72
C ASN A 604 -1.12 -10.56 10.20
N PRO A 605 -2.11 -9.91 9.56
CA PRO A 605 -3.42 -10.45 9.14
C PRO A 605 -3.37 -11.31 7.85
N THR A 606 -2.17 -11.64 7.36
CA THR A 606 -1.93 -12.44 6.15
C THR A 606 -0.73 -13.37 6.38
N ILE A 607 -0.41 -14.24 5.41
CA ILE A 607 0.71 -15.19 5.52
C ILE A 607 2.08 -14.52 5.34
N CYS A 608 3.11 -15.04 5.99
CA CYS A 608 4.50 -14.57 5.93
C CYS A 608 5.49 -15.67 5.50
N ILE A 609 6.71 -15.28 5.13
CA ILE A 609 7.76 -16.21 4.65
C ILE A 609 8.06 -17.32 5.66
N ASN A 610 8.00 -17.04 6.97
CA ASN A 610 8.23 -18.07 7.99
C ASN A 610 7.10 -19.10 8.09
N ASP A 611 5.86 -18.77 7.73
CA ASP A 611 4.77 -19.75 7.68
C ASP A 611 5.00 -20.76 6.53
N LEU A 612 5.51 -20.29 5.39
CA LEU A 612 5.91 -21.14 4.25
C LEU A 612 7.06 -22.09 4.64
N ILE A 613 8.00 -21.61 5.46
CA ILE A 613 9.13 -22.42 5.97
C ILE A 613 8.62 -23.47 6.97
N GLU A 614 7.73 -23.10 7.89
CA GLU A 614 7.12 -24.05 8.83
C GLU A 614 6.30 -25.13 8.10
N GLU A 615 5.54 -24.76 7.07
CA GLU A 615 4.76 -25.69 6.26
C GLU A 615 5.64 -26.60 5.39
N HIS A 616 6.70 -26.05 4.76
CA HIS A 616 7.68 -26.87 4.04
C HIS A 616 8.35 -27.89 4.97
N ASN A 617 8.74 -27.48 6.19
CA ASN A 617 9.30 -28.38 7.21
C ASN A 617 8.33 -29.51 7.57
N LYS A 618 7.02 -29.23 7.77
CA LYS A 618 6.00 -30.25 8.05
C LYS A 618 5.84 -31.25 6.90
N GLN A 619 5.77 -30.75 5.66
CA GLN A 619 5.51 -31.57 4.47
C GLN A 619 6.70 -32.47 4.09
N HIS A 620 7.94 -31.98 4.25
CA HIS A 620 9.15 -32.64 3.76
C HIS A 620 10.03 -33.24 4.87
N GLY A 621 9.65 -33.07 6.14
CA GLY A 621 10.48 -33.46 7.29
C GLY A 621 11.75 -32.62 7.45
N ALA A 622 11.78 -31.41 6.86
CA ALA A 622 12.95 -30.55 6.84
C ALA A 622 13.15 -29.79 8.17
N GLY A 623 14.39 -29.31 8.38
CA GLY A 623 14.83 -28.60 9.59
C GLY A 623 15.21 -27.14 9.34
N LEU A 624 14.53 -26.47 8.39
CA LEU A 624 14.83 -25.10 8.02
C LEU A 624 14.51 -24.13 9.16
N LYS A 625 15.34 -23.09 9.32
CA LYS A 625 15.19 -22.09 10.37
C LYS A 625 14.31 -20.92 9.92
N PRO A 626 13.52 -20.31 10.83
CA PRO A 626 12.88 -19.03 10.58
C PRO A 626 13.89 -17.96 10.18
N LEU A 627 13.52 -17.10 9.24
CA LEU A 627 14.32 -15.99 8.74
C LEU A 627 13.89 -14.67 9.43
N ARG A 628 14.79 -13.69 9.45
CA ARG A 628 14.56 -12.34 10.01
C ARG A 628 14.43 -11.30 8.90
N ALA A 629 13.71 -10.21 9.19
CA ALA A 629 13.51 -9.11 8.26
C ALA A 629 14.84 -8.41 7.88
N ASP A 630 15.69 -8.10 8.86
CA ASP A 630 17.03 -7.51 8.64
C ASP A 630 17.89 -8.32 7.65
N CYS A 631 17.99 -9.63 7.85
CA CYS A 631 18.63 -10.58 6.95
C CYS A 631 18.05 -10.51 5.53
N LEU A 632 16.72 -10.58 5.39
CA LEU A 632 16.08 -10.62 4.07
C LEU A 632 16.15 -9.27 3.32
N ILE A 633 16.15 -8.13 4.00
CA ILE A 633 16.41 -6.83 3.35
C ILE A 633 17.85 -6.80 2.82
N ALA A 634 18.85 -7.16 3.64
CA ALA A 634 20.24 -7.21 3.21
C ALA A 634 20.47 -8.15 2.02
N ARG A 635 19.85 -9.33 2.04
CA ARG A 635 19.90 -10.30 0.92
C ARG A 635 19.18 -9.78 -0.32
N ALA A 636 18.00 -9.17 -0.20
CA ALA A 636 17.28 -8.61 -1.35
C ALA A 636 18.06 -7.46 -2.00
N VAL A 637 18.64 -6.55 -1.22
CA VAL A 637 19.49 -5.47 -1.76
C VAL A 637 20.77 -6.03 -2.42
N THR A 638 21.34 -7.09 -1.86
CA THR A 638 22.49 -7.82 -2.45
C THR A 638 22.15 -8.50 -3.78
N VAL A 639 20.96 -9.10 -3.91
CA VAL A 639 20.52 -9.71 -5.17
C VAL A 639 20.13 -8.62 -6.19
N LEU A 640 19.48 -7.54 -5.76
CA LEU A 640 19.10 -6.42 -6.62
C LEU A 640 20.32 -5.82 -7.31
N GLU A 641 21.44 -5.59 -6.60
CA GLU A 641 22.66 -5.05 -7.21
C GLU A 641 23.17 -5.97 -8.34
N LYS A 642 23.24 -7.28 -8.07
CA LYS A 642 23.67 -8.30 -9.06
C LYS A 642 22.71 -8.37 -10.25
N LEU A 643 21.40 -8.24 -10.03
CA LEU A 643 20.39 -8.20 -11.10
C LEU A 643 20.47 -6.91 -11.94
N ILE A 644 20.74 -5.75 -11.32
CA ILE A 644 20.98 -4.50 -12.02
C ILE A 644 22.22 -4.61 -12.90
N ASP A 645 23.35 -5.08 -12.36
CA ASP A 645 24.59 -5.21 -13.15
C ASP A 645 24.43 -6.22 -14.29
N THR A 646 23.72 -7.33 -14.07
CA THR A 646 23.37 -8.30 -15.13
C THR A 646 22.50 -7.66 -16.22
N PHE A 647 21.52 -6.82 -15.85
CA PHE A 647 20.68 -6.09 -16.82
C PHE A 647 21.48 -5.04 -17.59
N GLN A 648 22.48 -4.39 -16.97
CA GLN A 648 23.31 -3.39 -17.65
C GLN A 648 24.26 -4.02 -18.67
N ASP A 649 24.71 -5.26 -18.45
CA ASP A 649 25.52 -6.05 -19.39
C ASP A 649 24.66 -6.69 -20.51
N GLN A 650 23.59 -7.41 -20.14
CA GLN A 650 22.85 -8.31 -21.04
C GLN A 650 21.43 -7.83 -21.40
N GLY A 651 20.97 -6.69 -20.88
CA GLY A 651 19.61 -6.20 -21.07
C GLY A 651 18.55 -7.12 -20.44
N PRO A 652 17.30 -7.10 -20.95
CA PRO A 652 16.22 -7.96 -20.45
C PRO A 652 16.56 -9.46 -20.48
N ASP A 653 17.23 -9.94 -21.53
CA ASP A 653 17.50 -11.37 -21.73
C ASP A 653 18.42 -11.97 -20.64
N GLY A 654 19.23 -11.15 -19.96
CA GLY A 654 20.04 -11.57 -18.82
C GLY A 654 19.24 -11.88 -17.55
N VAL A 655 18.01 -11.34 -17.42
CA VAL A 655 17.17 -11.49 -16.21
C VAL A 655 15.85 -12.20 -16.47
N LEU A 656 15.28 -12.08 -17.67
CA LEU A 656 13.98 -12.64 -18.03
C LEU A 656 13.88 -14.16 -17.84
N PRO A 657 14.90 -15.00 -18.15
CA PRO A 657 14.85 -16.43 -17.86
C PRO A 657 14.67 -16.75 -16.37
N LEU A 658 15.27 -15.94 -15.48
CA LEU A 658 15.13 -16.10 -14.02
C LEU A 658 13.81 -15.52 -13.50
N TYR A 659 13.32 -14.44 -14.09
CA TYR A 659 11.98 -13.90 -13.82
C TYR A 659 10.89 -14.91 -14.21
N TYR A 660 10.93 -15.46 -15.43
CA TYR A 660 9.97 -16.45 -15.92
C TYR A 660 10.06 -17.81 -15.22
N LYS A 661 11.16 -18.13 -14.54
CA LYS A 661 11.26 -19.29 -13.63
C LYS A 661 10.30 -19.17 -12.44
N TYR A 662 10.02 -17.95 -11.98
CA TYR A 662 9.25 -17.68 -10.77
C TYR A 662 7.96 -16.89 -10.99
N TRP A 663 7.67 -16.39 -12.19
CA TRP A 663 6.40 -15.71 -12.44
C TRP A 663 5.19 -16.66 -12.38
N VAL A 664 4.00 -16.10 -12.14
CA VAL A 664 2.75 -16.88 -12.02
C VAL A 664 1.93 -16.99 -13.32
N HIS A 665 2.43 -16.45 -14.44
CA HIS A 665 1.61 -16.16 -15.64
C HIS A 665 1.82 -17.08 -16.86
N SER A 666 2.73 -18.06 -16.79
CA SER A 666 3.00 -19.01 -17.89
C SER A 666 1.73 -19.67 -18.44
N GLY A 667 1.36 -19.36 -19.69
CA GLY A 667 0.22 -19.99 -20.38
C GLY A 667 -1.16 -19.57 -19.86
N GLN A 668 -1.24 -18.55 -19.01
CA GLN A 668 -2.51 -18.08 -18.43
C GLN A 668 -3.41 -17.45 -19.50
N GLN A 669 -4.61 -18.02 -19.66
CA GLN A 669 -5.66 -17.51 -20.56
C GLN A 669 -6.49 -16.46 -19.84
N VAL A 670 -6.58 -15.25 -20.40
CA VAL A 670 -7.27 -14.09 -19.83
C VAL A 670 -8.35 -13.53 -20.77
N ARG A 671 -9.26 -12.70 -20.24
CA ARG A 671 -10.13 -11.80 -21.02
C ARG A 671 -9.68 -10.35 -20.87
N LEU A 672 -9.92 -9.54 -21.90
CA LEU A 672 -9.57 -8.11 -21.94
C LEU A 672 -10.81 -7.22 -21.91
N GLY A 673 -10.79 -6.13 -21.14
CA GLY A 673 -11.87 -5.14 -21.09
C GLY A 673 -13.04 -5.51 -20.18
N SER A 674 -13.62 -6.70 -20.33
CA SER A 674 -14.75 -7.18 -19.52
C SER A 674 -14.82 -8.71 -19.47
N THR A 675 -15.73 -9.26 -18.64
CA THR A 675 -16.03 -10.70 -18.60
C THR A 675 -16.58 -11.27 -19.91
N GLU A 676 -17.08 -10.43 -20.81
CA GLU A 676 -17.54 -10.79 -22.15
C GLU A 676 -16.52 -10.42 -23.25
N GLY A 677 -15.41 -9.79 -22.88
CA GLY A 677 -14.38 -9.34 -23.80
C GLY A 677 -13.55 -10.46 -24.43
N PRO A 678 -12.72 -10.14 -25.44
CA PRO A 678 -11.95 -11.12 -26.21
C PRO A 678 -10.99 -11.91 -25.32
N GLN A 679 -10.82 -13.18 -25.66
CA GLN A 679 -9.84 -14.05 -25.00
C GLN A 679 -8.43 -13.79 -25.56
N ALA A 680 -7.44 -13.85 -24.68
CA ALA A 680 -6.04 -13.72 -25.02
C ALA A 680 -5.17 -14.56 -24.09
N SER A 681 -4.10 -15.16 -24.61
CA SER A 681 -3.08 -15.83 -23.78
C SER A 681 -1.99 -14.84 -23.37
N ILE A 682 -1.56 -14.85 -22.10
CA ILE A 682 -0.34 -14.15 -21.70
C ILE A 682 0.87 -14.85 -22.36
N VAL A 683 1.72 -14.04 -23.00
CA VAL A 683 2.91 -14.51 -23.75
C VAL A 683 4.21 -14.23 -22.99
N GLY A 684 4.33 -13.05 -22.39
CA GLY A 684 5.59 -12.55 -21.83
C GLY A 684 5.52 -11.08 -21.47
N LEU A 685 6.70 -10.45 -21.40
CA LEU A 685 6.88 -9.01 -21.33
C LEU A 685 7.48 -8.50 -22.66
N ASP A 686 7.21 -7.25 -23.02
CA ASP A 686 7.91 -6.56 -24.09
C ASP A 686 9.28 -5.99 -23.64
N ASP A 687 10.04 -5.41 -24.57
CA ASP A 687 11.36 -4.78 -24.30
C ASP A 687 11.28 -3.59 -23.32
N SER A 688 10.07 -3.09 -23.01
CA SER A 688 9.83 -2.07 -21.99
C SER A 688 9.37 -2.65 -20.64
N GLY A 689 9.12 -3.97 -20.55
CA GLY A 689 8.68 -4.65 -19.33
C GLY A 689 7.16 -4.65 -19.11
N PHE A 690 6.38 -4.28 -20.12
CA PHE A 690 4.91 -4.32 -20.06
C PHE A 690 4.37 -5.69 -20.50
N LEU A 691 3.22 -6.09 -19.98
CA LEU A 691 2.67 -7.43 -20.19
C LEU A 691 2.13 -7.59 -21.63
N GLN A 692 2.60 -8.61 -22.35
CA GLN A 692 2.11 -8.96 -23.68
C GLN A 692 1.05 -10.05 -23.62
N VAL A 693 -0.08 -9.80 -24.28
CA VAL A 693 -1.18 -10.78 -24.47
C VAL A 693 -1.46 -10.98 -25.95
N HIS A 694 -1.71 -12.22 -26.37
CA HIS A 694 -2.00 -12.60 -27.75
C HIS A 694 -3.46 -13.03 -27.89
N GLN A 695 -4.26 -12.30 -28.65
CA GLN A 695 -5.68 -12.57 -28.89
C GLN A 695 -5.89 -13.69 -29.92
N GLU A 696 -7.07 -14.32 -29.90
CA GLU A 696 -7.44 -15.38 -30.86
C GLU A 696 -7.43 -14.92 -32.33
N ASP A 697 -7.53 -13.61 -32.60
CA ASP A 697 -7.44 -13.04 -33.96
C ASP A 697 -5.99 -12.82 -34.45
N GLY A 698 -4.99 -13.23 -33.66
CA GLY A 698 -3.56 -13.14 -33.99
C GLY A 698 -2.90 -11.82 -33.57
N ARG A 699 -3.61 -10.90 -32.92
CA ARG A 699 -3.01 -9.63 -32.44
C ARG A 699 -2.31 -9.80 -31.10
N VAL A 700 -1.07 -9.34 -31.03
CA VAL A 700 -0.39 -9.06 -29.76
C VAL A 700 -0.76 -7.66 -29.29
N VAL A 701 -1.10 -7.52 -28.01
CA VAL A 701 -1.42 -6.26 -27.33
C VAL A 701 -0.54 -6.10 -26.09
N THR A 702 0.06 -4.93 -25.93
CA THR A 702 0.76 -4.52 -24.71
C THR A 702 -0.24 -3.97 -23.68
N VAL A 703 -0.14 -4.45 -22.44
CA VAL A 703 -0.97 -4.04 -21.30
C VAL A 703 -0.12 -3.23 -20.33
N HIS A 704 -0.42 -1.93 -20.20
CA HIS A 704 0.30 -1.03 -19.28
C HIS A 704 -0.19 -1.18 -17.82
N PRO A 705 0.71 -1.14 -16.82
CA PRO A 705 0.40 -1.48 -15.43
C PRO A 705 -0.43 -0.45 -14.67
N ASP A 706 -0.40 0.82 -15.09
CA ASP A 706 -1.13 1.90 -14.43
C ASP A 706 -2.49 2.14 -15.08
N GLY A 707 -2.60 1.98 -16.40
CA GLY A 707 -3.87 2.02 -17.12
C GLY A 707 -4.77 0.77 -16.95
N ASN A 708 -4.25 -0.35 -16.43
CA ASN A 708 -5.01 -1.61 -16.32
C ASN A 708 -4.94 -2.24 -14.93
N SER A 709 -5.84 -3.19 -14.69
CA SER A 709 -6.03 -3.93 -13.45
C SER A 709 -6.13 -5.43 -13.76
N PHE A 710 -5.25 -6.26 -13.18
CA PHE A 710 -5.22 -7.70 -13.43
C PHE A 710 -5.82 -8.51 -12.28
N ASP A 711 -7.06 -8.94 -12.51
CA ASP A 711 -7.84 -9.93 -11.79
C ASP A 711 -7.36 -11.35 -12.14
N MET A 712 -6.85 -12.10 -11.16
CA MET A 712 -6.38 -13.47 -11.41
C MET A 712 -7.45 -14.54 -11.24
N LEU A 713 -8.36 -14.46 -10.25
CA LEU A 713 -9.33 -15.56 -10.03
C LEU A 713 -10.51 -15.52 -11.00
N ARG A 714 -10.65 -14.49 -11.85
CA ARG A 714 -11.46 -14.53 -13.08
C ARG A 714 -10.63 -14.52 -14.37
N ASN A 715 -9.31 -14.44 -14.27
CA ASN A 715 -8.39 -14.21 -15.38
C ASN A 715 -8.82 -13.03 -16.28
N LEU A 716 -8.91 -11.84 -15.71
CA LEU A 716 -9.49 -10.67 -16.36
C LEU A 716 -8.56 -9.45 -16.27
N ILE A 717 -8.36 -8.76 -17.38
CA ILE A 717 -7.59 -7.51 -17.46
C ILE A 717 -8.55 -6.38 -17.82
N VAL A 718 -8.87 -5.54 -16.84
CA VAL A 718 -9.80 -4.41 -16.99
C VAL A 718 -9.01 -3.10 -17.08
N PRO A 719 -9.26 -2.21 -18.05
CA PRO A 719 -8.79 -0.84 -17.99
C PRO A 719 -9.30 -0.15 -16.72
N LYS A 720 -8.44 0.59 -16.01
CA LYS A 720 -8.91 1.50 -14.97
C LYS A 720 -9.69 2.61 -15.65
N ARG A 721 -10.95 2.80 -15.25
CA ARG A 721 -11.70 4.00 -15.63
C ARG A 721 -10.97 5.23 -15.07
N GLN A 722 -10.95 6.30 -15.86
CA GLN A 722 -10.37 7.61 -15.53
C GLN A 722 -11.49 8.54 -15.05
#